data_AF-A0A7X9Q2P1-F1
#
_entry.id   AF-A0A7X9Q2P1-F1
#
_cell.length_a   1.000
_cell.length_b   1.000
_cell.length_c   1.000
_cell.angle_alpha   90.00
_cell.angle_beta   90.00
_cell.angle_gamma   90.00
#
_symmetry.space_group_name_H-M   'P 1'
#
loop_
_entity.id
_entity.type
_entity.pdbx_description
1 polymer ?
#
loop_
_entity_poly.entity_id
_entity_poly.type
_entity_poly.pdbx_seq_one_letter_code
_entity_poly.pdbx_strand_id
1 'polypeptide(L)'
;RYAAEKYGRDHVAQIITFGTIKARNAVRDAARVLGYPYGMGDKVAKLMPPLVMGRDTPLKYCFEQNPKYADGYKAASELRATVEADPDVKRIVHVAKGLEGLKRSDGIHAAAVVITKDPLTNYLPVQRKPVAGGDPADAPIVTQFEMHGVEELGLLKMDFLGLRNLDVISDTVAMVRATKDPEFDIDSVHLDDQAVFDLMARGDTMGVFQLESPPMRALLRSLAPTSFEDVSAVLALYRPGPMSVNMHYDYADRKNGRQAVSFFHEDAKEVLGDTYGLMIYQESVMRVAQKFAGYSLAEADNLRKAMGKKSREVMAAARSAFEEGCTRTGYTVTLGKELFDVIEKFADYAFNKSHTFGYGLVTYQTAFLKAHYPVEYMACLLTSVKSNLDKAAVYLSDARANGVKVLTPDINRSITDFAALTIAEVPVDVVLPAGSPGAITFGLSAIRNVGEGLVELLLRERDQNGPYDSFHEYAERVPEPVLNKRTVESLIKAGAFDSLGHPRKGLLMVFEQIIDGTLVRRRERDQGVMSLFGDVGDDAAGGFNERVAIPTLEFDKSDRLKFEKEMLGLYISDHPLLGVEAALRRKVDCSVAEAAEKDDGAMITLGGVITNLSRKFTKKGDQMAVFVLEDLDSAIEVTVFPRVLTEQGHKLIDDAIVTVKGRIDRRDEVRIGFMAQDVQILEGLDTGSAAPLRLRVPATSLTELKIHQIRKILREHPGDSPVYLHIGQGKVLRLADDFCVDLDRVVGELRMALGHDAVVL
;
A
#
# COMPACT_ATOMS: atom_id res chain seq x y z
N ARG A 1 -2.29 29.08 -11.03
CA ARG A 1 -2.57 30.42 -10.45
C ARG A 1 -1.54 31.45 -10.89
N TYR A 2 -0.25 31.30 -10.55
CA TYR A 2 0.84 32.21 -10.99
C TYR A 2 0.77 32.60 -12.48
N ALA A 3 0.63 31.63 -13.39
CA ALA A 3 0.54 31.90 -14.82
C ALA A 3 -0.64 32.84 -15.17
N ALA A 4 -1.81 32.62 -14.57
CA ALA A 4 -2.98 33.46 -14.81
C ALA A 4 -2.83 34.88 -14.25
N GLU A 5 -2.14 35.03 -13.11
CA GLU A 5 -1.82 36.35 -12.53
C GLU A 5 -0.74 37.09 -13.35
N LYS A 6 0.24 36.36 -13.90
CA LYS A 6 1.35 36.93 -14.67
C LYS A 6 0.99 37.29 -16.10
N TYR A 7 0.24 36.43 -16.78
CA TYR A 7 -0.04 36.56 -18.22
C TYR A 7 -1.47 37.07 -18.51
N GLY A 8 -2.33 37.16 -17.50
CA GLY A 8 -3.74 37.51 -17.63
C GLY A 8 -4.66 36.29 -17.54
N ARG A 9 -5.79 36.43 -16.82
CA ARG A 9 -6.75 35.33 -16.61
C ARG A 9 -7.41 34.87 -17.91
N ASP A 10 -7.51 35.75 -18.91
CA ASP A 10 -8.07 35.50 -20.23
C ASP A 10 -7.05 34.98 -21.26
N HIS A 11 -5.76 34.88 -20.89
CA HIS A 11 -4.67 34.35 -21.71
C HIS A 11 -4.26 32.93 -21.31
N VAL A 12 -4.78 32.41 -20.19
CA VAL A 12 -4.38 31.13 -19.61
C VAL A 12 -5.61 30.29 -19.32
N ALA A 13 -5.67 29.08 -19.87
CA ALA A 13 -6.74 28.13 -19.62
C ALA A 13 -6.21 26.71 -19.49
N GLN A 14 -6.92 25.88 -18.74
CA GLN A 14 -6.69 24.45 -18.75
C GLN A 14 -7.27 23.85 -20.03
N ILE A 15 -6.71 22.75 -20.52
CA ILE A 15 -7.23 22.09 -21.72
C ILE A 15 -8.39 21.17 -21.34
N ILE A 16 -9.44 21.08 -22.16
CA ILE A 16 -10.54 20.14 -21.95
C ILE A 16 -10.14 18.72 -22.31
N THR A 17 -10.76 17.76 -21.63
CA THR A 17 -10.72 16.35 -22.01
C THR A 17 -12.12 15.81 -22.18
N PHE A 18 -12.30 14.93 -23.15
CA PHE A 18 -13.60 14.31 -23.39
C PHE A 18 -13.57 12.84 -22.96
N GLY A 19 -14.34 12.53 -21.92
CA GLY A 19 -14.60 11.17 -21.48
C GLY A 19 -15.31 10.41 -22.60
N THR A 20 -14.63 9.42 -23.16
CA THR A 20 -15.18 8.57 -24.23
C THR A 20 -15.69 7.27 -23.63
N ILE A 21 -16.87 6.81 -24.05
CA ILE A 21 -17.45 5.56 -23.57
C ILE A 21 -16.63 4.39 -24.13
N LYS A 22 -15.88 3.70 -23.25
CA LYS A 22 -15.13 2.48 -23.58
C LYS A 22 -16.02 1.24 -23.53
N ALA A 23 -15.60 0.16 -24.18
CA ALA A 23 -16.35 -1.09 -24.33
C ALA A 23 -17.07 -1.59 -23.06
N ARG A 24 -16.36 -1.75 -21.93
CA ARG A 24 -16.98 -2.23 -20.66
C ARG A 24 -18.03 -1.27 -20.12
N ASN A 25 -17.79 0.04 -20.22
CA ASN A 25 -18.75 1.05 -19.76
C ASN A 25 -19.94 1.14 -20.72
N ALA A 26 -19.73 0.96 -22.03
CA ALA A 26 -20.81 0.89 -23.01
C ALA A 26 -21.79 -0.23 -22.67
N VAL A 27 -21.29 -1.40 -22.27
CA VAL A 27 -22.12 -2.53 -21.82
C VAL A 27 -22.91 -2.21 -20.55
N ARG A 28 -22.25 -1.64 -19.52
CA ARG A 28 -22.93 -1.26 -18.27
C ARG A 28 -23.99 -0.18 -18.50
N ASP A 29 -23.67 0.85 -19.28
CA ASP A 29 -24.57 1.94 -19.61
C ASP A 29 -25.76 1.43 -20.44
N ALA A 30 -25.52 0.55 -21.43
CA ALA A 30 -26.59 -0.08 -22.20
C ALA A 30 -27.55 -0.89 -21.32
N ALA A 31 -27.03 -1.70 -20.40
CA ALA A 31 -27.85 -2.47 -19.47
C ALA A 31 -28.73 -1.55 -18.60
N ARG A 32 -28.15 -0.45 -18.10
CA ARG A 32 -28.88 0.54 -17.28
C ARG A 32 -29.97 1.26 -18.07
N VAL A 33 -29.69 1.69 -19.30
CA VAL A 33 -30.67 2.37 -20.17
C VAL A 33 -31.82 1.45 -20.57
N LEU A 34 -31.54 0.15 -20.70
CA LEU A 34 -32.56 -0.87 -20.98
C LEU A 34 -33.36 -1.29 -19.74
N GLY A 35 -33.06 -0.75 -18.55
CA GLY A 35 -33.80 -1.01 -17.31
C GLY A 35 -33.38 -2.28 -16.56
N TYR A 36 -32.24 -2.89 -16.89
CA TYR A 36 -31.76 -4.08 -16.19
C TYR A 36 -31.12 -3.72 -14.83
N PRO A 37 -31.14 -4.64 -13.84
CA PRO A 37 -30.44 -4.47 -12.58
C PRO A 37 -28.93 -4.28 -12.77
N TYR A 38 -28.27 -3.54 -11.86
CA TYR A 38 -26.84 -3.25 -11.90
C TYR A 38 -25.97 -4.52 -12.08
N GLY A 39 -26.33 -5.60 -11.38
CA GLY A 39 -25.62 -6.87 -11.45
C GLY A 39 -25.57 -7.50 -12.85
N MET A 40 -26.58 -7.26 -13.69
CA MET A 40 -26.61 -7.76 -15.06
C MET A 40 -25.54 -7.06 -15.92
N GLY A 41 -25.49 -5.73 -15.87
CA GLY A 41 -24.49 -4.95 -16.61
C GLY A 41 -23.06 -5.29 -16.17
N ASP A 42 -22.84 -5.49 -14.87
CA ASP A 42 -21.52 -5.86 -14.36
C ASP A 42 -21.11 -7.29 -14.75
N LYS A 43 -22.06 -8.24 -14.75
CA LYS A 43 -21.82 -9.61 -15.23
C LYS A 43 -21.32 -9.61 -16.67
N VAL A 44 -22.01 -8.94 -17.59
CA VAL A 44 -21.60 -8.88 -19.00
C VAL A 44 -20.29 -8.12 -19.17
N ALA A 45 -20.07 -7.04 -18.41
CA ALA A 45 -18.82 -6.29 -18.44
C ALA A 45 -17.62 -7.10 -17.97
N LYS A 46 -17.79 -8.08 -17.07
CA LYS A 46 -16.73 -9.00 -16.61
C LYS A 46 -16.32 -10.03 -17.66
N LEU A 47 -17.24 -10.43 -18.55
CA LEU A 47 -16.98 -11.34 -19.67
C LEU A 47 -16.12 -10.71 -20.79
N MET A 48 -15.93 -9.39 -20.75
CA MET A 48 -15.07 -8.70 -21.72
C MET A 48 -13.60 -9.12 -21.55
N PRO A 49 -12.82 -9.18 -22.65
CA PRO A 49 -11.39 -9.49 -22.62
C PRO A 49 -10.61 -8.68 -21.59
N PRO A 50 -9.57 -9.25 -20.96
CA PRO A 50 -8.71 -8.52 -20.05
C PRO A 50 -8.08 -7.31 -20.74
N LEU A 51 -7.78 -6.27 -19.94
CA LEU A 51 -7.12 -5.08 -20.45
C LEU A 51 -5.71 -5.42 -20.93
N VAL A 52 -5.36 -5.01 -22.14
CA VAL A 52 -3.99 -5.12 -22.67
C VAL A 52 -3.36 -3.73 -22.58
N MET A 53 -2.30 -3.59 -21.76
CA MET A 53 -1.66 -2.30 -21.49
C MET A 53 -2.67 -1.21 -21.03
N GLY A 54 -3.62 -1.60 -20.18
CA GLY A 54 -4.65 -0.68 -19.65
C GLY A 54 -5.72 -0.26 -20.67
N ARG A 55 -5.76 -0.88 -21.86
CA ARG A 55 -6.75 -0.58 -22.91
C ARG A 55 -7.72 -1.75 -23.07
N ASP A 56 -9.00 -1.41 -23.17
CA ASP A 56 -10.04 -2.38 -23.53
C ASP A 56 -9.86 -2.79 -24.98
N THR A 57 -10.18 -4.06 -25.27
CA THR A 57 -10.46 -4.46 -26.64
C THR A 57 -11.77 -3.81 -27.06
N PRO A 58 -11.82 -3.04 -28.16
CA PRO A 58 -13.06 -2.44 -28.62
C PRO A 58 -14.15 -3.50 -28.82
N LEU A 59 -15.39 -3.18 -28.48
CA LEU A 59 -16.50 -4.13 -28.49
C LEU A 59 -16.69 -4.74 -29.89
N LYS A 60 -16.51 -3.94 -30.94
CA LYS A 60 -16.50 -4.42 -32.34
C LYS A 60 -15.54 -5.61 -32.56
N TYR A 61 -14.30 -5.50 -32.09
CA TYR A 61 -13.27 -6.53 -32.29
C TYR A 61 -13.37 -7.70 -31.31
N CYS A 62 -14.31 -7.66 -30.37
CA CYS A 62 -14.71 -8.86 -29.63
C CYS A 62 -15.55 -9.81 -30.50
N PHE A 63 -16.16 -9.32 -31.58
CA PHE A 63 -17.00 -10.09 -32.51
C PHE A 63 -16.41 -10.22 -33.92
N GLU A 64 -15.48 -9.34 -34.30
CA GLU A 64 -14.83 -9.35 -35.62
C GLU A 64 -13.31 -9.57 -35.48
N GLN A 65 -12.74 -10.41 -36.33
CA GLN A 65 -11.29 -10.62 -36.35
C GLN A 65 -10.58 -9.37 -36.89
N ASN A 66 -9.51 -8.96 -36.21
CA ASN A 66 -8.64 -7.89 -36.67
C ASN A 66 -7.19 -8.23 -36.29
N PRO A 67 -6.20 -8.12 -37.21
CA PRO A 67 -4.81 -8.42 -36.92
C PRO A 67 -4.25 -7.70 -35.69
N LYS A 68 -4.71 -6.47 -35.43
CA LYS A 68 -4.29 -5.65 -34.28
C LYS A 68 -4.90 -6.10 -32.94
N TYR A 69 -6.05 -6.77 -32.97
CA TYR A 69 -6.81 -7.18 -31.78
C TYR A 69 -7.05 -8.69 -31.73
N ALA A 70 -6.17 -9.48 -32.33
CA ALA A 70 -6.33 -10.93 -32.45
C ALA A 70 -6.46 -11.62 -31.07
N ASP A 71 -5.68 -11.20 -30.08
CA ASP A 71 -5.74 -11.77 -28.72
C ASP A 71 -7.03 -11.39 -28.00
N GLY A 72 -7.50 -10.16 -28.18
CA GLY A 72 -8.79 -9.69 -27.65
C GLY A 72 -9.97 -10.47 -28.24
N TYR A 73 -9.94 -10.77 -29.55
CA TYR A 73 -10.93 -11.63 -30.18
C TYR A 73 -10.91 -13.06 -29.62
N LYS A 74 -9.72 -13.65 -29.42
CA LYS A 74 -9.61 -14.99 -28.83
C LYS A 74 -10.17 -15.03 -27.40
N ALA A 75 -9.82 -14.04 -26.58
CA ALA A 75 -10.27 -13.94 -25.19
C ALA A 75 -11.78 -13.65 -25.04
N ALA A 76 -12.43 -13.11 -26.08
CA ALA A 76 -13.88 -12.82 -26.08
C ALA A 76 -14.79 -14.03 -26.38
N SER A 77 -14.26 -15.27 -26.36
CA SER A 77 -15.04 -16.47 -26.71
C SER A 77 -16.28 -16.66 -25.82
N GLU A 78 -16.13 -16.51 -24.51
CA GLU A 78 -17.21 -16.65 -23.53
C GLU A 78 -18.28 -15.57 -23.69
N LEU A 79 -17.86 -14.33 -23.97
CA LEU A 79 -18.78 -13.23 -24.28
C LEU A 79 -19.63 -13.56 -25.52
N ARG A 80 -19.01 -14.07 -26.59
CA ARG A 80 -19.74 -14.47 -27.81
C ARG A 80 -20.73 -15.59 -27.54
N ALA A 81 -20.31 -16.64 -26.83
CA ALA A 81 -21.18 -17.75 -26.46
C ALA A 81 -22.37 -17.29 -25.61
N THR A 82 -22.13 -16.38 -24.65
CA THR A 82 -23.20 -15.84 -23.79
C THR A 82 -24.18 -14.97 -24.59
N VAL A 83 -23.68 -14.17 -25.55
CA VAL A 83 -24.52 -13.37 -26.46
C VAL A 83 -25.39 -14.24 -27.38
N GLU A 84 -24.91 -15.41 -27.77
CA GLU A 84 -25.69 -16.37 -28.54
C GLU A 84 -26.76 -17.08 -27.71
N ALA A 85 -26.44 -17.41 -26.45
CA ALA A 85 -27.32 -18.15 -25.55
C ALA A 85 -28.39 -17.28 -24.86
N ASP A 86 -28.07 -16.03 -24.51
CA ASP A 86 -28.93 -15.16 -23.69
C ASP A 86 -29.47 -13.96 -24.50
N PRO A 87 -30.80 -13.91 -24.77
CA PRO A 87 -31.43 -12.82 -25.51
C PRO A 87 -31.27 -11.44 -24.87
N ASP A 88 -31.23 -11.34 -23.54
CA ASP A 88 -31.07 -10.07 -22.83
C ASP A 88 -29.66 -9.55 -23.01
N VAL A 89 -28.65 -10.43 -22.87
CA VAL A 89 -27.24 -10.08 -23.12
C VAL A 89 -27.03 -9.66 -24.58
N LYS A 90 -27.67 -10.36 -25.52
CA LYS A 90 -27.65 -9.98 -26.94
C LYS A 90 -28.17 -8.56 -27.18
N ARG A 91 -29.29 -8.20 -26.53
CA ARG A 91 -29.88 -6.86 -26.62
C ARG A 91 -28.96 -5.80 -26.01
N ILE A 92 -28.38 -6.08 -24.84
CA ILE A 92 -27.42 -5.18 -24.16
C ILE A 92 -26.21 -4.91 -25.06
N VAL A 93 -25.59 -5.97 -25.60
CA VAL A 93 -24.41 -5.84 -26.47
C VAL A 93 -24.73 -5.11 -27.76
N HIS A 94 -25.91 -5.34 -28.35
CA HIS A 94 -26.34 -4.62 -29.54
C HIS A 94 -26.43 -3.10 -29.30
N VAL A 95 -27.05 -2.68 -28.20
CA VAL A 95 -27.12 -1.25 -27.83
C VAL A 95 -25.73 -0.71 -27.48
N ALA A 96 -24.92 -1.47 -26.75
CA ALA A 96 -23.57 -1.06 -26.38
C ALA A 96 -22.66 -0.75 -27.57
N LYS A 97 -22.80 -1.48 -28.70
CA LYS A 97 -22.05 -1.19 -29.94
C LYS A 97 -22.33 0.21 -30.49
N GLY A 98 -23.52 0.75 -30.30
CA GLY A 98 -23.87 2.13 -30.69
C GLY A 98 -23.44 3.20 -29.68
N LEU A 99 -23.15 2.81 -28.43
CA LEU A 99 -22.71 3.72 -27.38
C LEU A 99 -21.17 3.85 -27.31
N GLU A 100 -20.45 2.79 -27.67
CA GLU A 100 -18.98 2.81 -27.67
C GLU A 100 -18.43 3.91 -28.59
N GLY A 101 -17.48 4.69 -28.08
CA GLY A 101 -16.85 5.78 -28.83
C GLY A 101 -17.56 7.13 -28.74
N LEU A 102 -18.79 7.19 -28.21
CA LEU A 102 -19.47 8.45 -27.95
C LEU A 102 -18.78 9.23 -26.82
N LYS A 103 -18.88 10.56 -26.88
CA LYS A 103 -18.42 11.45 -25.80
C LYS A 103 -19.52 11.52 -24.73
N ARG A 104 -19.16 11.23 -23.48
CA ARG A 104 -20.07 11.15 -22.34
C ARG A 104 -20.06 12.39 -21.48
N SER A 105 -18.87 12.91 -21.24
CA SER A 105 -18.63 14.01 -20.33
C SER A 105 -17.41 14.79 -20.77
N ASP A 106 -17.37 16.04 -20.38
CA ASP A 106 -16.23 16.89 -20.53
C ASP A 106 -15.61 17.18 -19.15
N GLY A 107 -14.31 17.02 -19.07
CA GLY A 107 -13.51 17.22 -17.87
C GLY A 107 -12.36 18.17 -18.12
N ILE A 108 -11.65 18.53 -17.07
CA ILE A 108 -10.43 19.33 -17.15
C ILE A 108 -9.26 18.36 -17.32
N HIS A 109 -8.35 18.62 -18.25
CA HIS A 109 -7.12 17.86 -18.37
C HIS A 109 -6.33 17.98 -17.06
N ALA A 110 -5.83 16.86 -16.55
CA ALA A 110 -5.13 16.82 -15.27
C ALA A 110 -3.79 17.58 -15.23
N ALA A 111 -3.35 18.16 -16.36
CA ALA A 111 -2.01 18.76 -16.46
C ALA A 111 -1.91 19.86 -17.52
N ALA A 112 -2.53 19.66 -18.69
CA ALA A 112 -2.32 20.54 -19.82
C ALA A 112 -2.96 21.92 -19.62
N VAL A 113 -2.16 22.95 -19.84
CA VAL A 113 -2.48 24.37 -19.78
C VAL A 113 -2.03 25.02 -21.07
N VAL A 114 -2.87 25.88 -21.63
CA VAL A 114 -2.54 26.71 -22.79
C VAL A 114 -2.25 28.14 -22.33
N ILE A 115 -1.23 28.76 -22.92
CA ILE A 115 -0.84 30.15 -22.65
C ILE A 115 -0.72 30.88 -23.99
N THR A 116 -1.45 31.98 -24.16
CA THR A 116 -1.49 32.74 -25.42
C THR A 116 -1.02 34.18 -25.26
N LYS A 117 -0.52 34.75 -26.37
CA LYS A 117 -0.10 36.17 -26.40
C LYS A 117 -1.28 37.12 -26.34
N ASP A 118 -2.35 36.84 -27.10
CA ASP A 118 -3.62 37.58 -27.08
C ASP A 118 -4.68 36.78 -26.30
N PRO A 119 -5.86 37.35 -25.97
CA PRO A 119 -6.92 36.62 -25.28
C PRO A 119 -7.29 35.31 -25.99
N LEU A 120 -7.51 34.25 -25.20
CA LEU A 120 -7.78 32.88 -25.71
C LEU A 120 -8.94 32.83 -26.70
N THR A 121 -9.95 33.67 -26.49
CA THR A 121 -11.15 33.79 -27.34
C THR A 121 -10.86 34.25 -28.76
N ASN A 122 -9.69 34.82 -29.03
CA ASN A 122 -9.25 35.15 -30.38
C ASN A 122 -8.82 33.93 -31.18
N TYR A 123 -8.43 32.84 -30.50
CA TYR A 123 -7.90 31.63 -31.11
C TYR A 123 -8.86 30.44 -31.01
N LEU A 124 -9.53 30.27 -29.86
CA LEU A 124 -10.40 29.14 -29.61
C LEU A 124 -11.56 29.49 -28.65
N PRO A 125 -12.68 28.74 -28.72
CA PRO A 125 -13.74 28.86 -27.73
C PRO A 125 -13.31 28.32 -26.38
N VAL A 126 -13.74 28.99 -25.31
CA VAL A 126 -13.52 28.59 -23.91
C VAL A 126 -14.84 28.33 -23.19
N GLN A 127 -14.78 27.65 -22.05
CA GLN A 127 -15.90 27.46 -21.14
C GLN A 127 -15.42 27.57 -19.69
N ARG A 128 -16.34 27.91 -18.79
CA ARG A 128 -16.08 27.88 -17.35
C ARG A 128 -16.59 26.55 -16.79
N LYS A 129 -15.83 25.97 -15.84
CA LYS A 129 -16.24 24.77 -15.10
C LYS A 129 -16.58 25.14 -13.65
N PRO A 130 -17.85 25.44 -13.32
CA PRO A 130 -18.24 25.83 -11.97
C PRO A 130 -17.92 24.71 -10.97
N VAL A 131 -17.50 25.10 -9.78
CA VAL A 131 -17.34 24.21 -8.62
C VAL A 131 -18.56 24.38 -7.72
N ALA A 132 -19.13 23.28 -7.22
CA ALA A 132 -20.28 23.33 -6.34
C ALA A 132 -19.99 24.19 -5.10
N GLY A 133 -20.81 25.22 -4.85
CA GLY A 133 -20.63 26.15 -3.73
C GLY A 133 -19.64 27.30 -3.99
N GLY A 134 -19.02 27.39 -5.18
CA GLY A 134 -18.13 28.49 -5.56
C GLY A 134 -18.80 29.54 -6.47
N ASP A 135 -18.22 30.74 -6.52
CA ASP A 135 -18.65 31.78 -7.47
C ASP A 135 -18.33 31.34 -8.93
N PRO A 136 -19.33 31.30 -9.84
CA PRO A 136 -19.10 31.00 -11.25
C PRO A 136 -18.06 31.91 -11.93
N ALA A 137 -17.84 33.13 -11.44
CA ALA A 137 -16.85 34.06 -11.98
C ALA A 137 -15.40 33.64 -11.68
N ASP A 138 -15.19 32.87 -10.60
CA ASP A 138 -13.88 32.32 -10.21
C ASP A 138 -13.68 30.88 -10.69
N ALA A 139 -14.67 30.31 -11.38
CA ALA A 139 -14.58 28.99 -11.99
C ALA A 139 -13.39 28.91 -12.98
N PRO A 140 -12.63 27.80 -12.98
CA PRO A 140 -11.56 27.57 -13.93
C PRO A 140 -12.02 27.74 -15.38
N ILE A 141 -11.20 28.44 -16.17
CA ILE A 141 -11.38 28.57 -17.61
C ILE A 141 -10.74 27.37 -18.28
N VAL A 142 -11.49 26.75 -19.16
CA VAL A 142 -11.10 25.55 -19.89
C VAL A 142 -11.32 25.80 -21.38
N THR A 143 -10.42 25.31 -22.24
CA THR A 143 -10.65 25.32 -23.69
C THR A 143 -11.90 24.50 -24.06
N GLN A 144 -12.45 24.64 -25.27
CA GLN A 144 -13.42 23.67 -25.81
C GLN A 144 -12.79 22.74 -26.85
N PHE A 145 -11.57 23.02 -27.30
CA PHE A 145 -10.75 22.11 -28.08
C PHE A 145 -9.87 21.26 -27.17
N GLU A 146 -9.83 19.96 -27.47
CA GLU A 146 -8.92 19.02 -26.79
C GLU A 146 -7.47 19.21 -27.23
N MET A 147 -6.55 18.54 -26.53
CA MET A 147 -5.11 18.64 -26.68
C MET A 147 -4.61 18.73 -28.14
N HIS A 148 -5.02 17.82 -29.03
CA HIS A 148 -4.53 17.85 -30.41
C HIS A 148 -5.06 19.05 -31.19
N GLY A 149 -6.32 19.42 -30.99
CA GLY A 149 -6.88 20.63 -31.59
C GLY A 149 -6.15 21.91 -31.13
N VAL A 150 -5.69 21.97 -29.88
CA VAL A 150 -4.88 23.10 -29.39
C VAL A 150 -3.47 23.10 -29.99
N GLU A 151 -2.83 21.92 -30.10
CA GLU A 151 -1.50 21.77 -30.69
C GLU A 151 -1.49 22.08 -32.21
N GLU A 152 -2.52 21.65 -32.94
CA GLU A 152 -2.69 21.93 -34.38
C GLU A 152 -2.87 23.42 -34.69
N LEU A 153 -3.42 24.19 -33.75
CA LEU A 153 -3.50 25.65 -33.85
C LEU A 153 -2.15 26.35 -33.60
N GLY A 154 -1.10 25.61 -33.23
CA GLY A 154 0.23 26.15 -32.96
C GLY A 154 0.30 26.95 -31.65
N LEU A 155 -0.64 26.72 -30.72
CA LEU A 155 -0.64 27.40 -29.42
C LEU A 155 0.36 26.75 -28.46
N LEU A 156 0.96 27.57 -27.59
CA LEU A 156 1.87 27.09 -26.57
C LEU A 156 1.11 26.28 -25.51
N LYS A 157 1.41 24.99 -25.46
CA LYS A 157 0.94 24.05 -24.45
C LYS A 157 2.03 23.78 -23.42
N MET A 158 1.69 23.85 -22.15
CA MET A 158 2.51 23.47 -21.01
C MET A 158 1.79 22.40 -20.19
N ASP A 159 2.50 21.37 -19.73
CA ASP A 159 1.92 20.36 -18.84
C ASP A 159 2.38 20.60 -17.39
N PHE A 160 1.43 20.88 -16.49
CA PHE A 160 1.66 21.00 -15.04
C PHE A 160 1.11 19.77 -14.33
N LEU A 161 1.95 18.76 -14.14
CA LEU A 161 1.54 17.50 -13.54
C LEU A 161 1.55 17.59 -12.01
N GLY A 162 0.46 17.17 -11.37
CA GLY A 162 0.47 16.84 -9.94
C GLY A 162 1.10 15.46 -9.74
N LEU A 163 2.18 15.39 -8.96
CA LEU A 163 2.84 14.12 -8.61
C LEU A 163 2.85 13.96 -7.09
N ARG A 164 2.02 13.05 -6.59
CA ARG A 164 1.87 12.76 -5.15
C ARG A 164 3.21 12.57 -4.41
N ASN A 165 4.20 11.95 -5.04
CA ASN A 165 5.48 11.71 -4.36
C ASN A 165 6.29 13.00 -4.13
N LEU A 166 6.08 14.05 -4.92
CA LEU A 166 6.67 15.36 -4.62
C LEU A 166 6.05 15.99 -3.39
N ASP A 167 4.74 15.79 -3.18
CA ASP A 167 4.06 16.20 -1.95
C ASP A 167 4.65 15.44 -0.75
N VAL A 168 4.79 14.10 -0.86
CA VAL A 168 5.43 13.28 0.19
C VAL A 168 6.84 13.73 0.51
N ILE A 169 7.67 13.99 -0.51
CA ILE A 169 9.03 14.52 -0.33
C ILE A 169 8.99 15.86 0.40
N SER A 170 8.13 16.78 -0.06
CA SER A 170 8.02 18.13 0.52
C SER A 170 7.57 18.09 1.98
N ASP A 171 6.56 17.28 2.30
CA ASP A 171 6.05 17.10 3.66
C ASP A 171 7.10 16.44 4.56
N THR A 172 7.84 15.45 4.03
CA THR A 172 8.92 14.79 4.77
C THR A 172 10.05 15.77 5.08
N VAL A 173 10.47 16.58 4.10
CA VAL A 173 11.50 17.62 4.29
C VAL A 173 11.03 18.64 5.33
N ALA A 174 9.79 19.08 5.26
CA ALA A 174 9.22 20.01 6.26
C ALA A 174 9.23 19.39 7.67
N MET A 175 8.86 18.12 7.79
CA MET A 175 8.88 17.40 9.08
C MET A 175 10.30 17.24 9.61
N VAL A 176 11.25 16.81 8.77
CA VAL A 176 12.67 16.67 9.13
C VAL A 176 13.27 18.00 9.58
N ARG A 177 12.94 19.10 8.89
CA ARG A 177 13.37 20.46 9.29
C ARG A 177 12.82 20.88 10.64
N ALA A 178 11.59 20.49 10.95
CA ALA A 178 10.95 20.81 12.23
C ALA A 178 11.50 19.99 13.39
N THR A 179 11.91 18.74 13.16
CA THR A 179 12.21 17.78 14.24
C THR A 179 13.69 17.43 14.39
N LYS A 180 14.49 17.47 13.32
CA LYS A 180 15.85 16.92 13.29
C LYS A 180 16.91 17.89 12.77
N ASP A 181 16.73 18.39 11.55
CA ASP A 181 17.73 19.22 10.87
C ASP A 181 17.07 20.38 10.10
N PRO A 182 17.03 21.60 10.69
CA PRO A 182 16.41 22.78 10.09
C PRO A 182 16.94 23.17 8.71
N GLU A 183 18.17 22.80 8.36
CA GLU A 183 18.82 23.16 7.09
C GLU A 183 18.77 22.03 6.06
N PHE A 184 18.12 20.90 6.37
CA PHE A 184 18.06 19.75 5.48
C PHE A 184 17.48 20.10 4.10
N ASP A 185 18.18 19.74 3.03
CA ASP A 185 17.73 19.93 1.65
C ASP A 185 17.88 18.65 0.83
N ILE A 186 16.75 18.11 0.37
CA ILE A 186 16.68 16.87 -0.41
C ILE A 186 17.33 17.00 -1.79
N ASP A 187 17.46 18.22 -2.33
CA ASP A 187 18.11 18.44 -3.63
C ASP A 187 19.64 18.49 -3.52
N SER A 188 20.17 18.55 -2.29
CA SER A 188 21.61 18.60 -2.02
C SER A 188 22.24 17.23 -1.71
N VAL A 189 21.43 16.17 -1.61
CA VAL A 189 21.89 14.84 -1.21
C VAL A 189 22.79 14.19 -2.26
N HIS A 190 23.82 13.47 -1.82
CA HIS A 190 24.72 12.75 -2.71
C HIS A 190 24.04 11.52 -3.34
N LEU A 191 24.36 11.23 -4.60
CA LEU A 191 23.77 10.14 -5.39
C LEU A 191 24.55 8.81 -5.31
N ASP A 192 25.50 8.70 -4.38
CA ASP A 192 26.38 7.55 -4.15
C ASP A 192 26.25 6.97 -2.72
N ASP A 193 25.11 7.19 -2.06
CA ASP A 193 24.87 6.75 -0.69
C ASP A 193 24.63 5.24 -0.60
N GLN A 194 25.53 4.54 0.11
CA GLN A 194 25.48 3.09 0.26
C GLN A 194 24.22 2.60 0.98
N ALA A 195 23.70 3.33 1.98
CA ALA A 195 22.52 2.88 2.73
C ALA A 195 21.27 2.84 1.84
N VAL A 196 21.19 3.76 0.87
CA VAL A 196 20.11 3.81 -0.12
C VAL A 196 20.17 2.60 -1.04
N PHE A 197 21.36 2.26 -1.52
CA PHE A 197 21.58 1.09 -2.36
C PHE A 197 21.33 -0.22 -1.60
N ASP A 198 21.76 -0.31 -0.35
CA ASP A 198 21.52 -1.49 0.50
C ASP A 198 20.01 -1.71 0.73
N LEU A 199 19.25 -0.64 0.97
CA LEU A 199 17.79 -0.70 1.08
C LEU A 199 17.15 -1.25 -0.19
N MET A 200 17.56 -0.75 -1.36
CA MET A 200 17.08 -1.25 -2.65
C MET A 200 17.53 -2.69 -2.92
N ALA A 201 18.75 -3.06 -2.56
CA ALA A 201 19.30 -4.40 -2.73
C ALA A 201 18.60 -5.44 -1.85
N ARG A 202 18.07 -5.06 -0.67
CA ARG A 202 17.17 -5.92 0.12
C ARG A 202 15.75 -6.02 -0.48
N GLY A 203 15.41 -5.14 -1.42
CA GLY A 203 14.07 -5.01 -1.99
C GLY A 203 13.06 -4.42 -1.01
N ASP A 204 13.53 -3.65 -0.02
CA ASP A 204 12.72 -2.91 0.95
C ASP A 204 12.25 -1.57 0.35
N THR A 205 11.58 -1.65 -0.80
CA THR A 205 11.21 -0.47 -1.60
C THR A 205 9.70 -0.20 -1.58
N MET A 206 9.00 -0.69 -0.56
CA MET A 206 7.63 -0.24 -0.29
C MET A 206 7.65 1.26 0.02
N GLY A 207 6.75 2.01 -0.61
CA GLY A 207 6.73 3.48 -0.55
C GLY A 207 7.71 4.18 -1.51
N VAL A 208 8.76 3.49 -1.98
CA VAL A 208 9.76 4.07 -2.89
C VAL A 208 9.19 4.19 -4.30
N PHE A 209 9.31 5.38 -4.87
CA PHE A 209 8.64 5.71 -6.13
C PHE A 209 9.04 4.77 -7.28
N GLN A 210 8.04 4.21 -7.98
CA GLN A 210 8.15 3.25 -9.08
C GLN A 210 8.72 1.86 -8.73
N LEU A 211 9.15 1.63 -7.48
CA LEU A 211 9.84 0.41 -7.06
C LEU A 211 9.03 -0.53 -6.16
N GLU A 212 7.74 -0.26 -5.95
CA GLU A 212 6.91 -0.99 -4.96
C GLU A 212 6.47 -2.40 -5.42
N SER A 213 6.37 -2.66 -6.73
CA SER A 213 5.71 -3.88 -7.21
C SER A 213 6.50 -5.15 -6.86
N PRO A 214 5.85 -6.27 -6.47
CA PRO A 214 6.56 -7.48 -6.04
C PRO A 214 7.65 -7.99 -6.99
N PRO A 215 7.44 -8.06 -8.32
CA PRO A 215 8.49 -8.54 -9.21
C PRO A 215 9.53 -7.46 -9.55
N MET A 216 9.24 -6.17 -9.33
CA MET A 216 10.26 -5.13 -9.35
C MET A 216 11.22 -5.27 -8.17
N ARG A 217 10.68 -5.49 -6.96
CA ARG A 217 11.49 -5.77 -5.76
C ARG A 217 12.37 -7.00 -5.93
N ALA A 218 11.86 -8.01 -6.63
CA ALA A 218 12.64 -9.19 -6.96
C ALA A 218 13.80 -8.87 -7.91
N LEU A 219 13.54 -8.09 -8.97
CA LEU A 219 14.60 -7.62 -9.85
C LEU A 219 15.66 -6.82 -9.08
N LEU A 220 15.27 -5.94 -8.16
CA LEU A 220 16.21 -5.15 -7.35
C LEU A 220 17.12 -6.03 -6.48
N ARG A 221 16.59 -7.07 -5.85
CA ARG A 221 17.40 -8.06 -5.11
C ARG A 221 18.39 -8.80 -6.00
N SER A 222 17.98 -9.18 -7.21
CA SER A 222 18.85 -9.84 -8.18
C SER A 222 19.92 -8.90 -8.74
N LEU A 223 19.56 -7.64 -8.98
CA LEU A 223 20.46 -6.60 -9.50
C LEU A 223 21.47 -6.15 -8.46
N ALA A 224 21.04 -6.00 -7.20
CA ALA A 224 21.80 -5.37 -6.12
C ALA A 224 22.40 -4.03 -6.58
N PRO A 225 21.58 -2.97 -6.81
CA PRO A 225 22.05 -1.69 -7.34
C PRO A 225 23.14 -1.09 -6.43
N THR A 226 24.15 -0.45 -7.03
CA THR A 226 25.32 0.16 -6.33
C THR A 226 25.66 1.54 -6.88
N SER A 227 24.83 2.07 -7.78
CA SER A 227 25.02 3.35 -8.45
C SER A 227 23.67 3.93 -8.86
N PHE A 228 23.62 5.24 -9.09
CA PHE A 228 22.42 5.89 -9.60
C PHE A 228 22.03 5.40 -11.01
N GLU A 229 23.02 5.06 -11.84
CA GLU A 229 22.83 4.49 -13.16
C GLU A 229 22.05 3.18 -13.12
N ASP A 230 22.28 2.34 -12.10
CA ASP A 230 21.51 1.10 -11.91
C ASP A 230 20.03 1.39 -11.63
N VAL A 231 19.75 2.41 -10.79
CA VAL A 231 18.38 2.85 -10.49
C VAL A 231 17.68 3.27 -11.77
N SER A 232 18.33 4.11 -12.58
CA SER A 232 17.80 4.49 -13.89
C SER A 232 17.61 3.28 -14.81
N ALA A 233 18.58 2.38 -14.90
CA ALA A 233 18.51 1.22 -15.78
C ALA A 233 17.31 0.32 -15.44
N VAL A 234 17.05 0.06 -14.16
CA VAL A 234 15.89 -0.73 -13.70
C VAL A 234 14.57 -0.13 -14.19
N LEU A 235 14.40 1.18 -14.02
CA LEU A 235 13.18 1.87 -14.44
C LEU A 235 12.97 1.80 -15.97
N ALA A 236 14.04 1.78 -16.76
CA ALA A 236 13.97 1.63 -18.21
C ALA A 236 13.70 0.17 -18.66
N LEU A 237 14.23 -0.80 -17.92
CA LEU A 237 14.23 -2.22 -18.29
C LEU A 237 12.98 -2.98 -17.83
N TYR A 238 12.36 -2.60 -16.71
CA TYR A 238 11.22 -3.32 -16.15
C TYR A 238 9.90 -3.01 -16.87
N ARG A 239 9.76 -3.49 -18.11
CA ARG A 239 8.55 -3.33 -18.94
C ARG A 239 8.40 -4.46 -19.96
N PRO A 240 7.19 -4.72 -20.52
CA PRO A 240 6.92 -5.89 -21.34
C PRO A 240 7.87 -6.15 -22.52
N GLY A 241 8.43 -5.10 -23.14
CA GLY A 241 9.40 -5.20 -24.24
C GLY A 241 10.73 -5.84 -23.82
N PRO A 242 11.58 -5.14 -23.04
CA PRO A 242 12.86 -5.70 -22.57
C PRO A 242 12.68 -6.94 -21.69
N MET A 243 11.55 -7.08 -20.99
CA MET A 243 11.25 -8.29 -20.23
C MET A 243 11.02 -9.52 -21.12
N SER A 244 10.42 -9.37 -22.30
CA SER A 244 10.19 -10.49 -23.21
C SER A 244 11.47 -11.15 -23.74
N VAL A 245 12.60 -10.42 -23.67
CA VAL A 245 13.92 -10.87 -24.12
C VAL A 245 14.92 -10.99 -22.97
N ASN A 246 14.45 -11.06 -21.72
CA ASN A 246 15.26 -11.25 -20.51
C ASN A 246 16.28 -10.14 -20.18
N MET A 247 16.22 -8.98 -20.84
CA MET A 247 17.28 -7.95 -20.76
C MET A 247 17.53 -7.37 -19.35
N HIS A 248 16.48 -7.34 -18.54
CA HIS A 248 16.53 -6.89 -17.15
C HIS A 248 17.39 -7.81 -16.27
N TYR A 249 17.28 -9.14 -16.45
CA TYR A 249 18.14 -10.09 -15.77
C TYR A 249 19.53 -10.17 -16.41
N ASP A 250 19.65 -10.09 -17.74
CA ASP A 250 20.95 -10.01 -18.40
C ASP A 250 21.78 -8.81 -17.88
N TYR A 251 21.13 -7.65 -17.66
CA TYR A 251 21.79 -6.48 -17.07
C TYR A 251 22.29 -6.80 -15.65
N ALA A 252 21.43 -7.39 -14.82
CA ALA A 252 21.77 -7.78 -13.45
C ALA A 252 22.89 -8.82 -13.39
N ASP A 253 22.86 -9.83 -14.25
CA ASP A 253 23.83 -10.92 -14.26
C ASP A 253 25.18 -10.46 -14.81
N ARG A 254 25.19 -9.62 -15.84
CA ARG A 254 26.42 -9.01 -16.36
C ARG A 254 27.07 -8.08 -15.35
N LYS A 255 26.27 -7.23 -14.69
CA LYS A 255 26.74 -6.35 -13.62
C LYS A 255 27.43 -7.15 -12.53
N ASN A 256 26.79 -8.22 -12.06
CA ASN A 256 27.26 -9.01 -10.93
C ASN A 256 28.26 -10.11 -11.32
N GLY A 257 28.74 -10.13 -12.57
CA GLY A 257 29.71 -11.13 -13.05
C GLY A 257 29.15 -12.55 -13.15
N ARG A 258 27.84 -12.74 -13.06
CA ARG A 258 27.15 -14.03 -13.27
C ARG A 258 27.04 -14.39 -14.75
N GLN A 259 27.14 -13.40 -15.63
CA GLN A 259 27.18 -13.56 -17.09
C GLN A 259 28.35 -12.76 -17.70
N ALA A 260 29.05 -13.32 -18.68
CA ALA A 260 30.12 -12.62 -19.38
C ALA A 260 29.56 -11.46 -20.23
N VAL A 261 30.23 -10.31 -20.17
CA VAL A 261 29.89 -9.16 -21.03
C VAL A 261 30.47 -9.38 -22.42
N SER A 262 29.59 -9.53 -23.42
CA SER A 262 29.97 -9.60 -24.83
C SER A 262 29.57 -8.32 -25.55
N PHE A 263 30.47 -7.88 -26.43
CA PHE A 263 30.25 -6.76 -27.34
C PHE A 263 30.27 -7.27 -28.78
N PHE A 264 29.49 -6.66 -29.66
CA PHE A 264 29.50 -6.99 -31.10
C PHE A 264 30.77 -6.50 -31.81
N HIS A 265 31.48 -5.53 -31.22
CA HIS A 265 32.76 -4.99 -31.70
C HIS A 265 33.54 -4.37 -30.52
N GLU A 266 34.87 -4.27 -30.59
CA GLU A 266 35.68 -3.65 -29.53
C GLU A 266 35.29 -2.19 -29.27
N ASP A 267 35.06 -1.41 -30.34
CA ASP A 267 34.57 -0.02 -30.26
C ASP A 267 33.22 0.14 -29.55
N ALA A 268 32.42 -0.93 -29.47
CA ALA A 268 31.13 -0.86 -28.78
C ALA A 268 31.30 -0.67 -27.27
N LYS A 269 32.46 -1.03 -26.72
CA LYS A 269 32.79 -0.83 -25.30
C LYS A 269 32.79 0.65 -24.92
N GLU A 270 33.20 1.54 -25.83
CA GLU A 270 33.20 2.99 -25.59
C GLU A 270 31.78 3.55 -25.45
N VAL A 271 30.82 2.99 -26.21
CA VAL A 271 29.45 3.52 -26.31
C VAL A 271 28.41 2.78 -25.46
N LEU A 272 28.67 1.52 -25.10
CA LEU A 272 27.76 0.66 -24.33
C LEU A 272 28.43 0.07 -23.07
N GLY A 273 29.61 0.55 -22.70
CA GLY A 273 30.32 0.10 -21.50
C GLY A 273 29.54 0.38 -20.21
N ASP A 274 28.83 1.51 -20.16
CA ASP A 274 27.97 1.92 -19.05
C ASP A 274 26.70 1.07 -18.91
N THR A 275 26.41 0.23 -19.89
CA THR A 275 25.23 -0.64 -19.92
C THR A 275 25.57 -2.11 -20.14
N TYR A 276 26.82 -2.50 -19.88
CA TYR A 276 27.30 -3.89 -20.04
C TYR A 276 26.99 -4.48 -21.42
N GLY A 277 27.14 -3.66 -22.48
CA GLY A 277 26.90 -4.05 -23.86
C GLY A 277 25.43 -4.09 -24.28
N LEU A 278 24.49 -3.68 -23.41
CA LEU A 278 23.06 -3.67 -23.70
C LEU A 278 22.60 -2.30 -24.22
N MET A 279 21.83 -2.28 -25.32
CA MET A 279 21.23 -1.03 -25.83
C MET A 279 19.93 -0.72 -25.08
N ILE A 280 20.02 -0.05 -23.94
CA ILE A 280 18.86 0.26 -23.09
C ILE A 280 18.16 1.54 -23.56
N TYR A 281 18.96 2.56 -23.92
CA TYR A 281 18.48 3.90 -24.14
C TYR A 281 18.41 4.30 -25.62
N GLN A 282 17.52 5.23 -25.94
CA GLN A 282 17.47 5.91 -27.24
C GLN A 282 18.81 6.59 -27.55
N GLU A 283 19.42 7.19 -26.54
CA GLU A 283 20.72 7.85 -26.59
C GLU A 283 21.85 6.84 -26.81
N SER A 284 21.73 5.60 -26.34
CA SER A 284 22.67 4.52 -26.66
C SER A 284 22.68 4.24 -28.17
N VAL A 285 21.50 4.19 -28.80
CA VAL A 285 21.38 3.98 -30.25
C VAL A 285 21.95 5.16 -31.02
N MET A 286 21.72 6.39 -30.54
CA MET A 286 22.31 7.59 -31.15
C MET A 286 23.85 7.52 -31.10
N ARG A 287 24.44 7.21 -29.94
CA ARG A 287 25.90 7.07 -29.78
C ARG A 287 26.47 5.97 -30.70
N VAL A 288 25.79 4.84 -30.80
CA VAL A 288 26.16 3.75 -31.71
C VAL A 288 26.10 4.23 -33.17
N ALA A 289 25.05 4.94 -33.59
CA ALA A 289 24.96 5.47 -34.95
C ALA A 289 26.04 6.50 -35.27
N GLN A 290 26.44 7.34 -34.30
CA GLN A 290 27.54 8.28 -34.49
C GLN A 290 28.89 7.55 -34.64
N LYS A 291 29.17 6.60 -33.74
CA LYS A 291 30.46 5.89 -33.71
C LYS A 291 30.62 4.93 -34.90
N PHE A 292 29.58 4.17 -35.22
CA PHE A 292 29.64 3.13 -36.26
C PHE A 292 29.24 3.67 -37.63
N ALA A 293 28.12 4.39 -37.78
CA ALA A 293 27.69 4.88 -39.10
C ALA A 293 28.20 6.28 -39.46
N GLY A 294 28.92 6.95 -38.55
CA GLY A 294 29.45 8.30 -38.77
C GLY A 294 28.35 9.38 -38.85
N TYR A 295 27.19 9.13 -38.24
CA TYR A 295 26.09 10.09 -38.23
C TYR A 295 26.43 11.32 -37.40
N SER A 296 25.92 12.48 -37.84
CA SER A 296 25.76 13.66 -36.99
C SER A 296 24.70 13.42 -35.91
N LEU A 297 24.68 14.25 -34.87
CA LEU A 297 23.64 14.18 -33.82
C LEU A 297 22.22 14.34 -34.40
N ALA A 298 22.06 15.18 -35.42
CA ALA A 298 20.77 15.41 -36.08
C ALA A 298 20.29 14.17 -36.85
N GLU A 299 21.19 13.50 -37.58
CA GLU A 299 20.88 12.26 -38.29
C GLU A 299 20.56 11.12 -37.32
N ALA A 300 21.32 11.02 -36.22
CA ALA A 300 21.05 10.06 -35.15
C ALA A 300 19.69 10.29 -34.47
N ASP A 301 19.29 11.55 -34.24
CA ASP A 301 17.95 11.87 -33.71
C ASP A 301 16.83 11.55 -34.72
N ASN A 302 17.08 11.71 -36.03
CA ASN A 302 16.12 11.29 -37.05
C ASN A 302 15.90 9.78 -37.04
N LEU A 303 16.97 8.99 -36.87
CA LEU A 303 16.87 7.54 -36.66
C LEU A 303 16.06 7.22 -35.40
N ARG A 304 16.34 7.88 -34.28
CA ARG A 304 15.57 7.73 -33.03
C ARG A 304 14.08 8.05 -33.22
N LYS A 305 13.74 9.13 -33.94
CA LYS A 305 12.35 9.50 -34.26
C LYS A 305 11.66 8.44 -35.12
N ALA A 306 12.37 7.87 -36.09
CA ALA A 306 11.85 6.77 -36.90
C ALA A 306 11.51 5.54 -36.05
N MET A 307 12.40 5.19 -35.12
CA MET A 307 12.20 4.13 -34.13
C MET A 307 10.98 4.40 -33.25
N GLY A 308 10.87 5.62 -32.70
CA GLY A 308 9.75 6.02 -31.84
C GLY A 308 8.38 5.98 -32.52
N LYS A 309 8.32 6.30 -33.82
CA LYS A 309 7.08 6.23 -34.62
C LYS A 309 6.71 4.82 -35.06
N LYS A 310 7.57 3.82 -34.83
CA LYS A 310 7.40 2.42 -35.28
C LYS A 310 7.07 2.30 -36.77
N SER A 311 7.57 3.24 -37.58
CA SER A 311 7.28 3.27 -39.02
C SER A 311 8.26 2.36 -39.75
N ARG A 312 7.75 1.19 -40.20
CA ARG A 312 8.55 0.22 -40.96
C ARG A 312 9.13 0.81 -42.25
N GLU A 313 8.37 1.67 -42.93
CA GLU A 313 8.85 2.34 -44.16
C GLU A 313 10.03 3.28 -43.87
N VAL A 314 9.95 4.07 -42.79
CA VAL A 314 11.01 5.01 -42.43
C VAL A 314 12.26 4.28 -41.94
N MET A 315 12.09 3.18 -41.19
CA MET A 315 13.21 2.32 -40.77
C MET A 315 13.88 1.64 -41.97
N ALA A 316 13.10 1.13 -42.94
CA ALA A 316 13.65 0.54 -44.16
C ALA A 316 14.45 1.56 -44.98
N ALA A 317 13.96 2.81 -45.09
CA ALA A 317 14.67 3.88 -45.77
C ALA A 317 15.98 4.28 -45.07
N ALA A 318 16.03 4.19 -43.73
CA ALA A 318 17.22 4.51 -42.94
C ALA A 318 18.31 3.42 -43.01
N ARG A 319 17.96 2.18 -43.41
CA ARG A 319 18.87 1.03 -43.41
C ARG A 319 20.06 1.20 -44.34
N SER A 320 19.82 1.56 -45.60
CA SER A 320 20.90 1.73 -46.60
C SER A 320 21.91 2.77 -46.15
N ALA A 321 21.41 3.93 -45.67
CA ALA A 321 22.26 5.02 -45.19
C ALA A 321 23.13 4.61 -43.99
N PHE A 322 22.60 3.77 -43.09
CA PHE A 322 23.37 3.29 -41.94
C PHE A 322 24.44 2.27 -42.36
N GLU A 323 24.10 1.30 -43.20
CA GLU A 323 25.04 0.26 -43.68
C GLU A 323 26.19 0.88 -44.51
N GLU A 324 25.86 1.83 -45.39
CA GLU A 324 26.86 2.60 -46.15
C GLU A 324 27.72 3.46 -45.22
N GLY A 325 27.10 4.08 -44.20
CA GLY A 325 27.79 4.83 -43.16
C GLY A 325 28.83 3.98 -42.44
N CYS A 326 28.46 2.77 -42.02
CA CYS A 326 29.35 1.80 -41.36
C CYS A 326 30.53 1.39 -42.26
N THR A 327 30.26 1.21 -43.55
CA THR A 327 31.32 0.86 -44.50
C THR A 327 32.30 2.03 -44.70
N ARG A 328 31.78 3.26 -44.76
CA ARG A 328 32.57 4.49 -44.94
C ARG A 328 33.48 4.78 -43.74
N THR A 329 33.05 4.43 -42.53
CA THR A 329 33.83 4.59 -41.28
C THR A 329 34.80 3.44 -41.03
N GLY A 330 34.85 2.43 -41.89
CA GLY A 330 35.85 1.36 -41.87
C GLY A 330 35.38 0.02 -41.30
N TYR A 331 34.09 -0.15 -41.00
CA TYR A 331 33.52 -1.40 -40.52
C TYR A 331 33.06 -2.32 -41.68
N THR A 332 32.93 -3.61 -41.40
CA THR A 332 32.48 -4.57 -42.42
C THR A 332 30.99 -4.41 -42.73
N VAL A 333 30.61 -4.70 -43.98
CA VAL A 333 29.20 -4.70 -44.41
C VAL A 333 28.35 -5.64 -43.56
N THR A 334 28.90 -6.81 -43.19
CA THR A 334 28.22 -7.79 -42.33
C THR A 334 27.90 -7.18 -40.96
N LEU A 335 28.87 -6.51 -40.34
CA LEU A 335 28.67 -5.86 -39.04
C LEU A 335 27.60 -4.76 -39.13
N GLY A 336 27.62 -3.94 -40.18
CA GLY A 336 26.61 -2.90 -40.41
C GLY A 336 25.18 -3.46 -40.49
N LYS A 337 25.00 -4.58 -41.19
CA LYS A 337 23.70 -5.29 -41.29
C LYS A 337 23.24 -5.84 -39.94
N GLU A 338 24.13 -6.54 -39.24
CA GLU A 338 23.84 -7.11 -37.92
C GLU A 338 23.47 -6.03 -36.90
N LEU A 339 24.20 -4.91 -36.87
CA LEU A 339 23.89 -3.76 -36.02
C LEU A 339 22.50 -3.18 -36.32
N PHE A 340 22.17 -3.01 -37.60
CA PHE A 340 20.87 -2.44 -37.96
C PHE A 340 19.72 -3.39 -37.59
N ASP A 341 19.89 -4.70 -37.78
CA ASP A 341 18.89 -5.70 -37.37
C ASP A 341 18.68 -5.70 -35.84
N VAL A 342 19.75 -5.46 -35.07
CA VAL A 342 19.65 -5.23 -33.62
C VAL A 342 18.87 -3.94 -33.35
N ILE A 343 19.27 -2.81 -33.93
CA ILE A 343 18.60 -1.51 -33.73
C ILE A 343 17.11 -1.58 -34.08
N GLU A 344 16.73 -2.24 -35.17
CA GLU A 344 15.34 -2.40 -35.60
C GLU A 344 14.52 -3.18 -34.58
N LYS A 345 15.04 -4.30 -34.05
CA LYS A 345 14.39 -5.06 -32.98
C LYS A 345 14.27 -4.24 -31.70
N PHE A 346 15.29 -3.44 -31.37
CA PHE A 346 15.33 -2.61 -30.18
C PHE A 346 14.45 -1.36 -30.26
N ALA A 347 14.11 -0.88 -31.46
CA ALA A 347 13.23 0.27 -31.67
C ALA A 347 11.90 0.17 -30.92
N ASP A 348 11.37 -1.04 -30.82
CA ASP A 348 10.11 -1.31 -30.15
C ASP A 348 10.14 -1.08 -28.63
N TYR A 349 11.32 -1.06 -28.03
CA TYR A 349 11.53 -1.01 -26.59
C TYR A 349 12.80 -0.25 -26.16
N ALA A 350 13.26 0.75 -26.91
CA ALA A 350 14.25 1.73 -26.43
C ALA A 350 13.59 2.73 -25.46
N PHE A 351 14.30 3.19 -24.42
CA PHE A 351 13.77 4.17 -23.45
C PHE A 351 14.54 5.49 -23.54
N ASN A 352 13.90 6.62 -23.26
CA ASN A 352 14.57 7.92 -23.27
C ASN A 352 15.36 8.15 -21.97
N LYS A 353 16.70 8.24 -22.05
CA LYS A 353 17.59 8.35 -20.88
C LYS A 353 17.29 9.59 -20.06
N SER A 354 17.05 10.75 -20.70
CA SER A 354 16.75 11.99 -19.95
C SER A 354 15.48 11.89 -19.11
N HIS A 355 14.43 11.23 -19.62
CA HIS A 355 13.21 10.98 -18.85
C HIS A 355 13.46 10.01 -17.69
N THR A 356 14.20 8.91 -17.90
CA THR A 356 14.48 7.97 -16.82
C THR A 356 15.35 8.57 -15.73
N PHE A 357 16.34 9.38 -16.07
CA PHE A 357 17.21 10.02 -15.08
C PHE A 357 16.42 10.99 -14.20
N GLY A 358 15.51 11.79 -14.78
CA GLY A 358 14.65 12.69 -14.01
C GLY A 358 13.74 11.96 -13.02
N TYR A 359 13.10 10.87 -13.45
CA TYR A 359 12.27 10.04 -12.56
C TYR A 359 13.11 9.21 -11.58
N GLY A 360 14.30 8.78 -12.01
CA GLY A 360 15.28 8.08 -11.19
C GLY A 360 15.76 8.93 -10.02
N LEU A 361 15.89 10.26 -10.20
CA LEU A 361 16.21 11.18 -9.11
C LEU A 361 15.11 11.16 -8.05
N VAL A 362 13.84 11.28 -8.44
CA VAL A 362 12.71 11.20 -7.50
C VAL A 362 12.67 9.84 -6.80
N THR A 363 12.91 8.75 -7.52
CA THR A 363 13.04 7.41 -6.95
C THR A 363 14.16 7.35 -5.90
N TYR A 364 15.34 7.87 -6.23
CA TYR A 364 16.48 7.92 -5.31
C TYR A 364 16.18 8.79 -4.09
N GLN A 365 15.61 9.98 -4.25
CA GLN A 365 15.22 10.86 -3.15
C GLN A 365 14.22 10.17 -2.21
N THR A 366 13.22 9.47 -2.74
CA THR A 366 12.29 8.70 -1.89
C THR A 366 12.96 7.56 -1.14
N ALA A 367 13.93 6.88 -1.77
CA ALA A 367 14.71 5.82 -1.12
C ALA A 367 15.66 6.39 -0.05
N PHE A 368 16.26 7.56 -0.31
CA PHE A 368 17.11 8.29 0.64
C PHE A 368 16.32 8.69 1.89
N LEU A 369 15.15 9.29 1.72
CA LEU A 369 14.28 9.64 2.84
C LEU A 369 13.85 8.40 3.64
N LYS A 370 13.53 7.28 2.99
CA LYS A 370 13.23 6.03 3.69
C LYS A 370 14.43 5.48 4.45
N ALA A 371 15.64 5.56 3.90
CA ALA A 371 16.85 5.04 4.53
C ALA A 371 17.29 5.86 5.76
N HIS A 372 17.24 7.19 5.68
CA HIS A 372 17.79 8.09 6.70
C HIS A 372 16.75 8.72 7.64
N TYR A 373 15.52 8.89 7.15
CA TYR A 373 14.40 9.49 7.90
C TYR A 373 13.16 8.58 7.85
N PRO A 374 13.27 7.28 8.21
CA PRO A 374 12.20 6.30 8.00
C PRO A 374 10.90 6.67 8.71
N VAL A 375 10.95 7.24 9.91
CA VAL A 375 9.76 7.57 10.71
C VAL A 375 9.00 8.73 10.08
N GLU A 376 9.68 9.82 9.74
CA GLU A 376 9.10 10.99 9.09
C GLU A 376 8.57 10.63 7.70
N TYR A 377 9.37 9.91 6.92
CA TYR A 377 9.00 9.50 5.57
C TYR A 377 7.76 8.58 5.57
N MET A 378 7.70 7.60 6.48
CA MET A 378 6.54 6.72 6.60
C MET A 378 5.30 7.47 7.09
N ALA A 379 5.44 8.44 8.00
CA ALA A 379 4.33 9.29 8.42
C ALA A 379 3.75 10.07 7.23
N CYS A 380 4.59 10.74 6.44
CA CYS A 380 4.14 11.47 5.24
C CYS A 380 3.59 10.53 4.16
N LEU A 381 4.15 9.33 4.01
CA LEU A 381 3.65 8.31 3.10
C LEU A 381 2.24 7.84 3.48
N LEU A 382 1.99 7.60 4.77
CA LEU A 382 0.67 7.26 5.31
C LEU A 382 -0.33 8.40 5.09
N THR A 383 0.07 9.64 5.37
CA THR A 383 -0.72 10.85 5.10
C THR A 383 -1.13 10.94 3.64
N SER A 384 -0.23 10.63 2.69
CA SER A 384 -0.52 10.67 1.25
C SER A 384 -1.59 9.68 0.77
N VAL A 385 -1.94 8.69 1.60
CA VAL A 385 -2.96 7.66 1.31
C VAL A 385 -4.03 7.58 2.38
N LYS A 386 -4.15 8.57 3.26
CA LYS A 386 -5.09 8.56 4.40
C LYS A 386 -6.55 8.34 4.00
N SER A 387 -6.93 8.72 2.77
CA SER A 387 -8.27 8.50 2.20
C SER A 387 -8.48 7.10 1.60
N ASN A 388 -7.42 6.29 1.47
CA ASN A 388 -7.44 4.93 0.94
C ASN A 388 -6.93 3.95 2.01
N LEU A 389 -7.85 3.46 2.84
CA LEU A 389 -7.53 2.57 3.97
C LEU A 389 -6.83 1.27 3.53
N ASP A 390 -7.17 0.71 2.36
CA ASP A 390 -6.52 -0.50 1.85
C ASP A 390 -5.03 -0.24 1.55
N LYS A 391 -4.70 0.91 0.97
CA LYS A 391 -3.31 1.29 0.69
C LYS A 391 -2.58 1.72 1.97
N ALA A 392 -3.28 2.39 2.89
CA ALA A 392 -2.72 2.74 4.20
C ALA A 392 -2.33 1.48 4.98
N ALA A 393 -3.17 0.44 4.99
CA ALA A 393 -2.89 -0.84 5.64
C ALA A 393 -1.57 -1.49 5.15
N VAL A 394 -1.28 -1.40 3.84
CA VAL A 394 -0.02 -1.88 3.27
C VAL A 394 1.20 -1.14 3.83
N TYR A 395 1.13 0.20 3.95
CA TYR A 395 2.23 0.99 4.51
C TYR A 395 2.33 0.88 6.04
N LEU A 396 1.21 0.66 6.75
CA LEU A 396 1.23 0.37 8.18
C LEU A 396 1.93 -0.97 8.48
N SER A 397 1.67 -1.99 7.65
CA SER A 397 2.37 -3.28 7.74
C SER A 397 3.87 -3.12 7.45
N ASP A 398 4.23 -2.31 6.44
CA ASP A 398 5.63 -1.99 6.12
C ASP A 398 6.34 -1.24 7.28
N ALA A 399 5.65 -0.30 7.93
CA ALA A 399 6.17 0.40 9.10
C ALA A 399 6.47 -0.57 10.25
N ARG A 400 5.54 -1.50 10.53
CA ARG A 400 5.74 -2.55 11.54
C ARG A 400 6.94 -3.44 11.20
N ALA A 401 7.06 -3.89 9.95
CA ALA A 401 8.18 -4.72 9.49
C ALA A 401 9.54 -4.01 9.61
N ASN A 402 9.55 -2.68 9.49
CA ASN A 402 10.73 -1.82 9.68
C ASN A 402 10.93 -1.36 11.14
N GLY A 403 10.17 -1.91 12.09
CA GLY A 403 10.28 -1.58 13.51
C GLY A 403 9.77 -0.19 13.91
N VAL A 404 9.09 0.52 13.00
CA VAL A 404 8.42 1.81 13.28
C VAL A 404 7.06 1.53 13.92
N LYS A 405 6.85 1.99 15.15
CA LYS A 405 5.60 1.75 15.87
C LYS A 405 4.58 2.83 15.55
N VAL A 406 3.44 2.46 14.97
CA VAL A 406 2.30 3.38 14.77
C VAL A 406 1.38 3.27 15.98
N LEU A 407 1.12 4.39 16.65
CA LEU A 407 0.24 4.47 17.82
C LEU A 407 -1.20 4.68 17.39
N THR A 408 -2.15 4.29 18.23
CA THR A 408 -3.57 4.66 18.07
C THR A 408 -3.73 6.18 18.06
N PRO A 409 -4.80 6.71 17.43
CA PRO A 409 -5.11 8.12 17.55
C PRO A 409 -5.34 8.49 19.02
N ASP A 410 -5.05 9.73 19.35
CA ASP A 410 -5.21 10.27 20.70
C ASP A 410 -5.61 11.75 20.60
N ILE A 411 -6.68 12.16 21.29
CA ILE A 411 -7.23 13.50 21.17
C ILE A 411 -6.27 14.59 21.68
N ASN A 412 -5.38 14.25 22.62
CA ASN A 412 -4.41 15.14 23.23
C ASN A 412 -3.06 15.16 22.50
N ARG A 413 -2.67 14.05 21.87
CA ARG A 413 -1.39 13.92 21.14
C ARG A 413 -1.50 14.07 19.63
N SER A 414 -2.48 13.43 19.00
CA SER A 414 -2.57 13.38 17.53
C SER A 414 -2.83 14.75 16.92
N ILE A 415 -2.35 14.95 15.70
CA ILE A 415 -2.60 16.13 14.88
C ILE A 415 -3.48 15.76 13.68
N THR A 416 -3.64 16.66 12.70
CA THR A 416 -4.45 16.43 11.50
C THR A 416 -3.99 15.20 10.72
N ASP A 417 -2.70 15.12 10.48
CA ASP A 417 -2.04 14.10 9.66
C ASP A 417 -1.18 13.17 10.52
N PHE A 418 -0.69 12.09 9.91
CA PHE A 418 0.30 11.25 10.59
C PHE A 418 1.57 12.05 10.81
N ALA A 419 2.16 11.91 12.00
CA ALA A 419 3.38 12.62 12.36
C ALA A 419 4.35 11.71 13.11
N ALA A 420 5.64 11.89 12.86
CA ALA A 420 6.69 11.28 13.64
C ALA A 420 6.69 11.84 15.07
N LEU A 421 6.82 10.95 16.05
CA LEU A 421 7.01 11.31 17.45
C LEU A 421 8.50 11.30 17.77
N THR A 422 8.95 12.33 18.46
CA THR A 422 10.26 12.30 19.12
C THR A 422 10.23 11.29 20.28
N ILE A 423 11.40 10.81 20.71
CA ILE A 423 11.51 9.85 21.82
C ILE A 423 10.82 10.38 23.09
N ALA A 424 10.83 11.70 23.32
CA ALA A 424 10.19 12.33 24.48
C ALA A 424 8.65 12.37 24.39
N GLU A 425 8.09 12.31 23.18
CA GLU A 425 6.64 12.34 22.94
C GLU A 425 6.01 10.93 22.89
N VAL A 426 6.85 9.89 22.84
CA VAL A 426 6.38 8.51 22.95
C VAL A 426 5.83 8.29 24.37
N PRO A 427 4.57 7.84 24.52
CA PRO A 427 4.00 7.58 25.84
C PRO A 427 4.84 6.58 26.64
N VAL A 428 4.92 6.78 27.96
CA VAL A 428 5.81 6.00 28.86
C VAL A 428 5.45 4.52 28.89
N ASP A 429 4.18 4.18 28.65
CA ASP A 429 3.65 2.82 28.57
C ASP A 429 3.92 2.14 27.22
N VAL A 430 4.37 2.90 26.21
CA VAL A 430 4.69 2.37 24.88
C VAL A 430 6.12 1.86 24.84
N VAL A 431 6.27 0.54 24.80
CA VAL A 431 7.57 -0.11 24.56
C VAL A 431 7.88 -0.11 23.06
N LEU A 432 9.07 0.41 22.71
CA LEU A 432 9.65 0.30 21.37
C LEU A 432 10.59 -0.91 21.30
N PRO A 433 10.59 -1.68 20.20
CA PRO A 433 11.56 -2.75 19.98
C PRO A 433 13.01 -2.25 20.05
N ALA A 434 13.93 -3.13 20.45
CA ALA A 434 15.36 -2.81 20.42
C ALA A 434 15.79 -2.50 18.97
N GLY A 435 16.44 -1.35 18.76
CA GLY A 435 16.83 -0.88 17.43
C GLY A 435 15.69 -0.21 16.64
N SER A 436 14.53 0.04 17.25
CA SER A 436 13.43 0.76 16.61
C SER A 436 13.87 2.18 16.21
N PRO A 437 13.55 2.63 14.98
CA PRO A 437 13.83 3.99 14.53
C PRO A 437 12.93 5.04 15.19
N GLY A 438 11.79 4.67 15.77
CA GLY A 438 10.86 5.59 16.44
C GLY A 438 9.38 5.22 16.30
N ALA A 439 8.51 6.18 16.56
CA ALA A 439 7.06 5.99 16.55
C ALA A 439 6.32 7.07 15.74
N ILE A 440 5.12 6.74 15.28
CA ILE A 440 4.22 7.63 14.54
C ILE A 440 2.90 7.76 15.30
N THR A 441 2.40 8.98 15.47
CA THR A 441 1.03 9.19 15.95
C THR A 441 0.04 9.17 14.77
N PHE A 442 -1.11 8.53 14.97
CA PHE A 442 -2.15 8.46 13.94
C PHE A 442 -2.72 9.85 13.65
N GLY A 443 -2.93 10.18 12.37
CA GLY A 443 -3.60 11.43 11.99
C GLY A 443 -5.11 11.36 12.24
N LEU A 444 -5.67 12.35 12.93
CA LEU A 444 -7.11 12.37 13.24
C LEU A 444 -7.97 12.42 11.97
N SER A 445 -7.49 13.06 10.90
CA SER A 445 -8.21 13.12 9.62
C SER A 445 -8.18 11.81 8.83
N ALA A 446 -7.32 10.85 9.21
CA ALA A 446 -7.26 9.53 8.60
C ALA A 446 -8.32 8.56 9.16
N ILE A 447 -9.00 8.94 10.24
CA ILE A 447 -10.05 8.13 10.84
C ILE A 447 -11.29 8.19 9.96
N ARG A 448 -11.89 7.03 9.68
CA ARG A 448 -13.11 6.94 8.88
C ARG A 448 -14.22 7.84 9.47
N ASN A 449 -14.89 8.61 8.61
CA ASN A 449 -15.94 9.58 8.97
C ASN A 449 -15.47 10.82 9.77
N VAL A 450 -14.16 11.06 9.90
CA VAL A 450 -13.61 12.28 10.50
C VAL A 450 -13.09 13.20 9.40
N GLY A 451 -13.62 14.42 9.30
CA GLY A 451 -13.24 15.39 8.27
C GLY A 451 -12.15 16.36 8.74
N GLU A 452 -11.23 16.72 7.85
CA GLU A 452 -10.11 17.66 8.14
C GLU A 452 -10.58 18.97 8.78
N GLY A 453 -11.62 19.61 8.23
CA GLY A 453 -12.14 20.86 8.79
C GLY A 453 -12.68 20.75 10.22
N LEU A 454 -13.16 19.57 10.63
CA LEU A 454 -13.55 19.35 12.03
C LEU A 454 -12.32 19.19 12.94
N VAL A 455 -11.28 18.53 12.42
CA VAL A 455 -10.02 18.35 13.14
C VAL A 455 -9.31 19.68 13.34
N GLU A 456 -9.30 20.58 12.35
CA GLU A 456 -8.72 21.92 12.52
C GLU A 456 -9.39 22.71 13.66
N LEU A 457 -10.72 22.63 13.76
CA LEU A 457 -11.46 23.28 14.85
C LEU A 457 -11.13 22.69 16.22
N LEU A 458 -10.99 21.36 16.29
CA LEU A 458 -10.57 20.64 17.49
C LEU A 458 -9.18 21.07 17.93
N LEU A 459 -8.20 21.00 17.02
CA LEU A 459 -6.80 21.29 17.33
C LEU A 459 -6.65 22.75 17.76
N ARG A 460 -7.34 23.67 17.08
CA ARG A 460 -7.35 25.09 17.46
C ARG A 460 -7.86 25.31 18.89
N GLU A 461 -8.89 24.59 19.31
CA GLU A 461 -9.38 24.66 20.69
C GLU A 461 -8.32 24.14 21.67
N ARG A 462 -7.78 22.94 21.39
CA ARG A 462 -6.78 22.29 22.24
C ARG A 462 -5.51 23.11 22.38
N ASP A 463 -5.02 23.69 21.29
CA ASP A 463 -3.79 24.48 21.28
C ASP A 463 -3.97 25.82 22.05
N GLN A 464 -5.20 26.32 22.16
CA GLN A 464 -5.51 27.54 22.92
C GLN A 464 -5.73 27.28 24.41
N ASN A 465 -6.35 26.16 24.76
CA ASN A 465 -6.84 25.90 26.12
C ASN A 465 -6.15 24.71 26.82
N GLY A 466 -5.22 24.01 26.14
CA GLY A 466 -4.49 22.87 26.66
C GLY A 466 -5.17 21.52 26.39
N PRO A 467 -4.60 20.40 26.89
CA PRO A 467 -5.18 19.07 26.73
C PRO A 467 -6.54 18.95 27.46
N TYR A 468 -7.29 17.90 27.12
CA TYR A 468 -8.53 17.53 27.79
C TYR A 468 -8.26 16.48 28.87
N ASP A 469 -8.85 16.64 30.05
CA ASP A 469 -8.73 15.71 31.17
C ASP A 469 -9.80 14.61 31.15
N SER A 470 -10.94 14.86 30.52
CA SER A 470 -12.05 13.91 30.45
C SER A 470 -12.94 14.12 29.22
N PHE A 471 -13.76 13.13 28.88
CA PHE A 471 -14.69 13.26 27.76
C PHE A 471 -15.75 14.35 28.01
N HIS A 472 -16.12 14.59 29.28
CA HIS A 472 -17.03 15.69 29.63
C HIS A 472 -16.42 17.05 29.32
N GLU A 473 -15.14 17.24 29.64
CA GLU A 473 -14.44 18.49 29.37
C GLU A 473 -14.26 18.71 27.87
N TYR A 474 -13.90 17.67 27.13
CA TYR A 474 -13.92 17.66 25.67
C TYR A 474 -15.28 18.13 25.14
N ALA A 475 -16.37 17.51 25.61
CA ALA A 475 -17.72 17.85 25.18
C ALA A 475 -18.13 19.29 25.57
N GLU A 476 -17.61 19.83 26.67
CA GLU A 476 -17.88 21.19 27.16
C GLU A 476 -17.08 22.28 26.42
N ARG A 477 -15.88 21.95 25.92
CA ARG A 477 -14.95 22.90 25.32
C ARG A 477 -15.01 22.99 23.79
N VAL A 478 -15.12 21.87 23.07
CA VAL A 478 -15.00 21.88 21.61
C VAL A 478 -16.14 22.61 20.90
N PRO A 479 -15.93 23.22 19.73
CA PRO A 479 -17.01 23.85 18.97
C PRO A 479 -18.14 22.87 18.61
N GLU A 480 -19.40 23.34 18.55
CA GLU A 480 -20.57 22.50 18.25
C GLU A 480 -20.43 21.63 16.97
N PRO A 481 -19.82 22.10 15.85
CA PRO A 481 -19.61 21.25 14.68
C PRO A 481 -18.76 20.00 14.95
N VAL A 482 -17.84 20.05 15.91
CA VAL A 482 -16.95 18.93 16.30
C VAL A 482 -17.73 17.85 17.08
N LEU A 483 -18.86 18.21 17.70
CA LEU A 483 -19.74 17.28 18.42
C LEU A 483 -20.68 16.49 17.51
N ASN A 484 -20.38 16.39 16.22
CA ASN A 484 -21.12 15.53 15.31
C ASN A 484 -21.10 14.08 15.82
N LYS A 485 -22.29 13.52 16.11
CA LYS A 485 -22.41 12.19 16.73
C LYS A 485 -21.69 11.09 15.95
N ARG A 486 -21.73 11.11 14.61
CA ARG A 486 -21.05 10.11 13.77
C ARG A 486 -19.52 10.25 13.84
N THR A 487 -19.02 11.47 13.89
CA THR A 487 -17.58 11.75 14.04
C THR A 487 -17.09 11.32 15.40
N VAL A 488 -17.81 11.68 16.48
CA VAL A 488 -17.45 11.30 17.86
C VAL A 488 -17.51 9.79 18.05
N GLU A 489 -18.54 9.12 17.53
CA GLU A 489 -18.63 7.65 17.55
C GLU A 489 -17.39 7.00 16.89
N SER A 490 -16.96 7.54 15.75
CA SER A 490 -15.78 7.05 15.03
C SER A 490 -14.48 7.29 15.81
N LEU A 491 -14.34 8.46 16.47
CA LEU A 491 -13.22 8.77 17.36
C LEU A 491 -13.15 7.83 18.57
N ILE A 492 -14.29 7.50 19.18
CA ILE A 492 -14.35 6.54 20.30
C ILE A 492 -13.94 5.15 19.82
N LYS A 493 -14.52 4.66 18.72
CA LYS A 493 -14.20 3.34 18.14
C LYS A 493 -12.71 3.22 17.76
N ALA A 494 -12.14 4.30 17.23
CA ALA A 494 -10.74 4.43 16.87
C ALA A 494 -9.77 4.47 18.07
N GLY A 495 -10.26 4.75 19.27
CA GLY A 495 -9.43 4.87 20.48
C GLY A 495 -8.87 6.26 20.76
N ALA A 496 -9.38 7.30 20.10
CA ALA A 496 -8.91 8.67 20.30
C ALA A 496 -9.07 9.18 21.74
N PHE A 497 -9.97 8.58 22.52
CA PHE A 497 -10.24 8.98 23.91
C PHE A 497 -9.65 8.02 24.95
N ASP A 498 -8.85 7.03 24.55
CA ASP A 498 -8.33 6.00 25.47
C ASP A 498 -7.45 6.62 26.58
N SER A 499 -6.68 7.67 26.27
CA SER A 499 -5.86 8.38 27.26
C SER A 499 -6.64 9.13 28.34
N LEU A 500 -7.95 9.34 28.14
CA LEU A 500 -8.84 9.93 29.14
C LEU A 500 -9.31 8.90 30.19
N GLY A 501 -8.89 7.63 30.06
CA GLY A 501 -9.20 6.57 31.02
C GLY A 501 -10.64 6.05 30.97
N HIS A 502 -11.37 6.31 29.88
CA HIS A 502 -12.74 5.85 29.69
C HIS A 502 -12.79 4.58 28.83
N PRO A 503 -13.43 3.49 29.30
CA PRO A 503 -13.67 2.30 28.48
C PRO A 503 -14.48 2.63 27.22
N ARG A 504 -14.00 2.23 26.04
CA ARG A 504 -14.63 2.56 24.75
C ARG A 504 -16.10 2.13 24.68
N LYS A 505 -16.43 0.94 25.20
CA LYS A 505 -17.80 0.41 25.22
C LYS A 505 -18.70 1.22 26.15
N GLY A 506 -18.23 1.49 27.37
CA GLY A 506 -18.92 2.38 28.30
C GLY A 506 -19.21 3.75 27.68
N LEU A 507 -18.20 4.37 27.07
CA LEU A 507 -18.34 5.67 26.44
C LEU A 507 -19.33 5.66 25.26
N LEU A 508 -19.30 4.63 24.40
CA LEU A 508 -20.26 4.47 23.30
C LEU A 508 -21.72 4.34 23.75
N MET A 509 -21.98 3.88 24.98
CA MET A 509 -23.34 3.77 25.51
C MET A 509 -23.93 5.13 25.90
N VAL A 510 -23.09 6.11 26.25
CA VAL A 510 -23.54 7.37 26.89
C VAL A 510 -23.10 8.64 26.17
N PHE A 511 -22.20 8.57 25.17
CA PHE A 511 -21.65 9.77 24.52
C PHE A 511 -22.73 10.68 23.92
N GLU A 512 -23.78 10.11 23.31
CA GLU A 512 -24.88 10.90 22.76
C GLU A 512 -25.61 11.69 23.85
N GLN A 513 -25.89 11.06 24.99
CA GLN A 513 -26.55 11.70 26.13
C GLN A 513 -25.67 12.83 26.71
N ILE A 514 -24.35 12.61 26.77
CA ILE A 514 -23.39 13.63 27.23
C ILE A 514 -23.38 14.82 26.25
N ILE A 515 -23.34 14.58 24.95
CA ILE A 515 -23.36 15.64 23.92
C ILE A 515 -24.67 16.43 24.01
N ASP A 516 -25.82 15.74 24.01
CA ASP A 516 -27.13 16.37 24.01
C ASP A 516 -27.32 17.23 25.28
N GLY A 517 -26.96 16.70 26.44
CA GLY A 517 -26.99 17.44 27.71
C GLY A 517 -26.05 18.65 27.72
N THR A 518 -24.89 18.56 27.06
CA THR A 518 -23.93 19.67 26.98
C THR A 518 -24.43 20.78 26.05
N LEU A 519 -25.03 20.42 24.91
CA LEU A 519 -25.62 21.41 23.99
C LEU A 519 -26.79 22.16 24.64
N VAL A 520 -27.61 21.48 25.44
CA VAL A 520 -28.67 22.14 26.22
C VAL A 520 -28.07 23.15 27.21
N ARG A 521 -27.08 22.74 28.04
CA ARG A 521 -26.42 23.64 28.99
C ARG A 521 -25.75 24.85 28.33
N ARG A 522 -25.13 24.67 27.16
CA ARG A 522 -24.54 25.78 26.40
C ARG A 522 -25.60 26.76 25.92
N ARG A 523 -26.73 26.29 25.38
CA ARG A 523 -27.85 27.15 24.96
C ARG A 523 -28.47 27.91 26.12
N GLU A 524 -28.64 27.28 27.28
CA GLU A 524 -29.13 27.95 28.48
C GLU A 524 -28.19 29.07 28.95
N ARG A 525 -26.87 28.81 28.93
CA ARG A 525 -25.84 29.81 29.25
C ARG A 525 -25.85 30.98 28.27
N ASP A 526 -25.95 30.70 26.97
CA ASP A 526 -26.02 31.73 25.92
C ASP A 526 -27.31 32.57 26.00
N GLN A 527 -28.39 31.99 26.50
CA GLN A 527 -29.65 32.68 26.78
C GLN A 527 -29.62 33.50 28.08
N GLY A 528 -28.49 33.55 28.79
CA GLY A 528 -28.34 34.28 30.04
C GLY A 528 -29.06 33.62 31.23
N VAL A 529 -29.48 32.36 31.09
CA VAL A 529 -30.00 31.56 32.20
C VAL A 529 -28.80 31.12 33.04
N MET A 530 -28.38 31.99 33.96
CA MET A 530 -27.49 31.60 35.04
C MET A 530 -28.28 30.68 35.97
N SER A 531 -27.92 29.39 36.02
CA SER A 531 -28.46 28.48 37.03
C SER A 531 -28.24 29.12 38.40
N LEU A 532 -29.33 29.34 39.14
CA LEU A 532 -29.37 30.02 40.44
C LEU A 532 -28.54 29.31 41.55
N PHE A 533 -27.89 28.19 41.21
CA PHE A 533 -27.07 27.35 42.09
C PHE A 533 -25.57 27.34 41.73
N GLY A 534 -25.13 28.10 40.71
CA GLY A 534 -23.74 28.07 40.24
C GLY A 534 -22.71 28.81 41.12
N ASP A 535 -23.14 29.55 42.16
CA ASP A 535 -22.28 30.41 42.97
C ASP A 535 -22.39 30.15 44.49
N VAL A 536 -22.87 28.97 44.89
CA VAL A 536 -22.89 28.59 46.32
C VAL A 536 -21.70 27.69 46.64
N GLY A 537 -20.62 28.35 47.07
CA GLY A 537 -19.71 27.92 48.14
C GLY A 537 -19.19 26.48 48.14
N ASP A 538 -17.87 26.37 47.96
CA ASP A 538 -17.02 25.18 47.96
C ASP A 538 -16.91 24.43 49.32
N ASP A 539 -17.99 24.34 50.11
CA ASP A 539 -17.93 23.83 51.51
C ASP A 539 -19.09 22.90 51.92
N ALA A 540 -19.65 22.13 50.98
CA ALA A 540 -20.51 21.00 51.31
C ALA A 540 -20.32 19.84 50.33
N ALA A 541 -19.78 18.73 50.82
CA ALA A 541 -19.74 17.45 50.12
C ALA A 541 -21.16 17.03 49.70
N GLY A 542 -21.50 17.19 48.42
CA GLY A 542 -22.79 16.75 47.85
C GLY A 542 -23.45 17.68 46.83
N GLY A 543 -22.73 18.54 46.13
CA GLY A 543 -23.28 19.30 45.00
C GLY A 543 -23.74 18.37 43.86
N PHE A 544 -24.98 18.52 43.41
CA PHE A 544 -25.59 17.84 42.25
C PHE A 544 -24.83 18.18 40.95
N ASN A 545 -23.67 17.54 40.73
CA ASN A 545 -23.03 17.52 39.44
C ASN A 545 -23.60 16.33 38.68
N GLU A 546 -24.75 16.51 38.03
CA GLU A 546 -25.49 15.47 37.30
C GLU A 546 -24.79 15.13 35.96
N ARG A 547 -23.47 14.89 36.02
CA ARG A 547 -22.69 14.39 34.89
C ARG A 547 -23.06 12.93 34.68
N VAL A 548 -23.48 12.59 33.47
CA VAL A 548 -23.81 11.21 33.09
C VAL A 548 -22.59 10.34 33.33
N ALA A 549 -22.71 9.36 34.24
CA ALA A 549 -21.61 8.45 34.55
C ALA A 549 -21.30 7.56 33.34
N ILE A 550 -20.01 7.48 32.98
CA ILE A 550 -19.54 6.58 31.93
C ILE A 550 -19.37 5.18 32.53
N PRO A 551 -20.09 4.15 32.06
CA PRO A 551 -19.97 2.79 32.58
C PRO A 551 -18.56 2.23 32.41
N THR A 552 -18.11 1.35 33.31
CA THR A 552 -16.80 0.70 33.24
C THR A 552 -16.80 -0.57 32.37
N LEU A 553 -17.73 -0.67 31.42
CA LEU A 553 -17.87 -1.84 30.56
C LEU A 553 -16.82 -1.79 29.45
N GLU A 554 -16.10 -2.89 29.24
CA GLU A 554 -15.11 -3.06 28.19
C GLU A 554 -15.65 -3.90 27.03
N PHE A 555 -15.10 -3.67 25.83
CA PHE A 555 -15.26 -4.60 24.71
C PHE A 555 -14.46 -5.87 24.99
N ASP A 556 -14.90 -6.98 24.40
CA ASP A 556 -14.00 -8.11 24.24
C ASP A 556 -12.89 -7.72 23.25
N LYS A 557 -11.78 -8.47 23.26
CA LYS A 557 -10.62 -8.16 22.41
C LYS A 557 -11.00 -8.18 20.92
N SER A 558 -11.85 -9.13 20.53
CA SER A 558 -12.30 -9.31 19.13
C SER A 558 -13.11 -8.11 18.64
N ASP A 559 -14.13 -7.64 19.38
CA ASP A 559 -14.94 -6.50 18.94
C ASP A 559 -14.12 -5.21 18.94
N ARG A 560 -13.23 -5.01 19.94
CA ARG A 560 -12.33 -3.85 19.98
C ARG A 560 -11.46 -3.78 18.72
N LEU A 561 -10.80 -4.88 18.38
CA LEU A 561 -9.94 -4.97 17.20
C LEU A 561 -10.74 -4.79 15.90
N LYS A 562 -11.96 -5.33 15.84
CA LYS A 562 -12.85 -5.15 14.69
C LYS A 562 -13.20 -3.68 14.47
N PHE A 563 -13.51 -2.93 15.53
CA PHE A 563 -13.76 -1.50 15.42
C PHE A 563 -12.52 -0.71 15.00
N GLU A 564 -11.34 -1.06 15.51
CA GLU A 564 -10.09 -0.44 15.05
C GLU A 564 -9.85 -0.67 13.57
N LYS A 565 -9.99 -1.90 13.08
CA LYS A 565 -9.85 -2.19 11.65
C LYS A 565 -10.90 -1.44 10.82
N GLU A 566 -12.14 -1.36 11.29
CA GLU A 566 -13.21 -0.64 10.60
C GLU A 566 -12.94 0.87 10.47
N MET A 567 -12.36 1.48 11.52
CA MET A 567 -12.12 2.92 11.58
C MET A 567 -10.75 3.36 11.06
N LEU A 568 -9.73 2.51 11.21
CA LEU A 568 -8.31 2.82 10.99
C LEU A 568 -7.69 2.01 9.83
N GLY A 569 -8.35 0.94 9.37
CA GLY A 569 -7.89 0.07 8.29
C GLY A 569 -6.97 -1.08 8.71
N LEU A 570 -6.42 -1.07 9.93
CA LEU A 570 -5.55 -2.12 10.49
C LEU A 570 -5.74 -2.23 12.01
N TYR A 571 -5.28 -3.33 12.59
CA TYR A 571 -5.14 -3.52 14.03
C TYR A 571 -3.91 -2.77 14.56
N ILE A 572 -4.13 -1.68 15.31
CA ILE A 572 -3.06 -0.77 15.75
C ILE A 572 -2.70 -1.00 17.20
N SER A 573 -3.69 -1.10 18.10
CA SER A 573 -3.42 -1.25 19.53
C SER A 573 -2.85 -2.61 19.90
N ASP A 574 -3.22 -3.65 19.15
CA ASP A 574 -2.97 -5.05 19.49
C ASP A 574 -3.02 -5.91 18.21
N HIS A 575 -2.50 -7.14 18.24
CA HIS A 575 -2.54 -8.09 17.13
C HIS A 575 -3.48 -9.25 17.47
N PRO A 576 -4.24 -9.83 16.52
CA PRO A 576 -5.11 -10.97 16.81
C PRO A 576 -4.37 -12.19 17.39
N LEU A 577 -3.06 -12.31 17.12
CA LEU A 577 -2.22 -13.39 17.67
C LEU A 577 -1.68 -13.13 19.07
N LEU A 578 -1.71 -11.88 19.55
CA LEU A 578 -1.20 -11.56 20.89
C LEU A 578 -2.14 -12.19 21.95
N GLY A 579 -1.60 -12.96 22.89
CA GLY A 579 -2.34 -13.75 23.87
C GLY A 579 -2.66 -15.20 23.46
N VAL A 580 -2.41 -15.60 22.21
CA VAL A 580 -2.56 -16.98 21.72
C VAL A 580 -1.27 -17.57 21.17
N GLU A 581 -0.13 -16.92 21.40
CA GLU A 581 1.18 -17.25 20.84
C GLU A 581 1.61 -18.66 21.22
N ALA A 582 1.47 -19.01 22.50
CA ALA A 582 1.87 -20.33 23.00
C ALA A 582 1.01 -21.45 22.41
N ALA A 583 -0.30 -21.21 22.28
CA ALA A 583 -1.24 -22.17 21.68
C ALA A 583 -0.98 -22.33 20.17
N LEU A 584 -0.65 -21.23 19.47
CA LEU A 584 -0.25 -21.26 18.08
C LEU A 584 1.10 -21.96 17.91
N ARG A 585 2.11 -21.65 18.73
CA ARG A 585 3.45 -22.23 18.67
C ARG A 585 3.45 -23.75 18.82
N ARG A 586 2.50 -24.31 19.59
CA ARG A 586 2.31 -25.78 19.72
C ARG A 586 1.77 -26.45 18.45
N LYS A 587 1.11 -25.70 17.57
CA LYS A 587 0.45 -26.23 16.36
C LYS A 587 1.23 -25.95 15.07
N VAL A 588 2.41 -25.34 15.18
CA VAL A 588 3.26 -24.96 14.05
C VAL A 588 4.66 -25.54 14.24
N ASP A 589 5.35 -25.83 13.14
CA ASP A 589 6.68 -26.43 13.18
C ASP A 589 7.79 -25.37 13.39
N CYS A 590 7.54 -24.13 12.96
CA CYS A 590 8.45 -22.99 13.07
C CYS A 590 7.69 -21.68 12.86
N SER A 591 8.34 -20.53 13.11
CA SER A 591 7.79 -19.22 12.79
C SER A 591 7.90 -18.94 11.29
N VAL A 592 7.16 -17.94 10.82
CA VAL A 592 7.23 -17.50 9.43
C VAL A 592 8.63 -16.99 9.09
N ALA A 593 9.31 -16.35 10.03
CA ALA A 593 10.72 -15.95 9.89
C ALA A 593 11.66 -17.15 9.75
N GLU A 594 11.53 -18.17 10.61
CA GLU A 594 12.34 -19.40 10.57
C GLU A 594 12.07 -20.23 9.30
N ALA A 595 10.84 -20.19 8.78
CA ALA A 595 10.49 -20.83 7.51
C ALA A 595 11.27 -20.28 6.32
N ALA A 596 11.66 -19.01 6.38
CA ALA A 596 12.50 -18.40 5.35
C ALA A 596 13.89 -19.05 5.26
N GLU A 597 14.35 -19.75 6.31
CA GLU A 597 15.65 -20.43 6.32
C GLU A 597 15.58 -21.89 5.84
N LYS A 598 14.39 -22.49 5.75
CA LYS A 598 14.18 -23.91 5.38
C LYS A 598 14.37 -24.20 3.89
N ASP A 599 14.92 -25.36 3.55
CA ASP A 599 15.19 -25.80 2.17
C ASP A 599 13.95 -25.79 1.24
N ASP A 600 14.19 -25.67 -0.06
CA ASP A 600 13.11 -25.73 -1.07
C ASP A 600 12.34 -27.05 -0.99
N GLY A 601 11.02 -26.98 -1.08
CA GLY A 601 10.14 -28.14 -0.99
C GLY A 601 9.98 -28.72 0.41
N ALA A 602 10.59 -28.13 1.45
CA ALA A 602 10.39 -28.56 2.83
C ALA A 602 8.91 -28.48 3.23
N MET A 603 8.40 -29.59 3.75
CA MET A 603 7.02 -29.71 4.23
C MET A 603 6.94 -29.26 5.69
N ILE A 604 6.22 -28.17 5.95
CA ILE A 604 6.08 -27.60 7.29
C ILE A 604 4.64 -27.11 7.51
N THR A 605 4.30 -26.87 8.78
CA THR A 605 3.07 -26.25 9.23
C THR A 605 3.40 -24.87 9.78
N LEU A 606 2.81 -23.86 9.18
CA LEU A 606 2.88 -22.47 9.63
C LEU A 606 1.55 -22.07 10.25
N GLY A 607 1.56 -21.03 11.06
CA GLY A 607 0.35 -20.51 11.66
C GLY A 607 0.43 -19.01 11.84
N GLY A 608 -0.72 -18.37 11.70
CA GLY A 608 -0.81 -16.93 11.69
C GLY A 608 -2.20 -16.46 11.30
N VAL A 609 -2.33 -15.18 11.02
CA VAL A 609 -3.57 -14.54 10.58
C VAL A 609 -3.58 -14.45 9.07
N ILE A 610 -4.71 -14.78 8.44
CA ILE A 610 -4.92 -14.53 7.01
C ILE A 610 -5.12 -13.03 6.80
N THR A 611 -4.26 -12.42 5.98
CA THR A 611 -4.41 -11.05 5.49
C THR A 611 -4.34 -11.00 3.96
N ASN A 612 -4.92 -9.95 3.35
CA ASN A 612 -4.87 -9.71 1.90
C ASN A 612 -5.35 -10.90 1.04
N LEU A 613 -6.43 -11.58 1.42
CA LEU A 613 -6.98 -12.69 0.65
C LEU A 613 -7.49 -12.25 -0.73
N SER A 614 -6.83 -12.72 -1.79
CA SER A 614 -7.17 -12.45 -3.17
C SER A 614 -7.48 -13.73 -3.92
N ARG A 615 -8.67 -13.80 -4.54
CA ARG A 615 -9.05 -14.89 -5.46
C ARG A 615 -8.60 -14.54 -6.87
N LYS A 616 -7.78 -15.40 -7.47
CA LYS A 616 -7.17 -15.21 -8.80
C LYS A 616 -7.52 -16.40 -9.70
N PHE A 617 -7.20 -16.27 -10.99
CA PHE A 617 -7.33 -17.35 -11.96
C PHE A 617 -5.95 -17.75 -12.48
N THR A 618 -5.73 -19.05 -12.65
CA THR A 618 -4.52 -19.58 -13.28
C THR A 618 -4.52 -19.28 -14.79
N LYS A 619 -3.37 -19.45 -15.46
CA LYS A 619 -3.28 -19.34 -16.94
C LYS A 619 -4.23 -20.30 -17.68
N LYS A 620 -4.68 -21.37 -17.02
CA LYS A 620 -5.64 -22.36 -17.56
C LYS A 620 -7.11 -21.99 -17.30
N GLY A 621 -7.38 -20.95 -16.52
CA GLY A 621 -8.74 -20.49 -16.18
C GLY A 621 -9.28 -21.03 -14.86
N ASP A 622 -8.55 -21.92 -14.16
CA ASP A 622 -9.00 -22.45 -12.86
C ASP A 622 -8.84 -21.44 -11.73
N GLN A 623 -9.79 -21.38 -10.80
CA GLN A 623 -9.77 -20.45 -9.66
C GLN A 623 -8.75 -20.90 -8.60
N MET A 624 -7.92 -19.97 -8.13
CA MET A 624 -6.94 -20.12 -7.06
C MET A 624 -7.09 -18.99 -6.04
N ALA A 625 -6.51 -19.13 -4.86
CA ALA A 625 -6.43 -18.03 -3.88
C ALA A 625 -4.98 -17.77 -3.50
N VAL A 626 -4.67 -16.51 -3.24
CA VAL A 626 -3.38 -16.04 -2.73
C VAL A 626 -3.68 -15.14 -1.55
N PHE A 627 -3.04 -15.38 -0.42
CA PHE A 627 -3.15 -14.54 0.77
C PHE A 627 -1.78 -14.42 1.44
N VAL A 628 -1.67 -13.50 2.39
CA VAL A 628 -0.48 -13.34 3.24
C VAL A 628 -0.80 -13.97 4.59
N LEU A 629 0.06 -14.89 5.04
CA LEU A 629 0.01 -15.42 6.40
C LEU A 629 0.97 -14.60 7.24
N GLU A 630 0.43 -13.84 8.19
CA GLU A 630 1.18 -12.97 9.10
C GLU A 630 1.26 -13.61 10.48
N ASP A 631 2.47 -13.78 11.02
CA ASP A 631 2.70 -14.07 12.44
C ASP A 631 3.16 -12.80 13.17
N LEU A 632 3.66 -12.90 14.41
CA LEU A 632 4.12 -11.71 15.15
C LEU A 632 5.45 -11.15 14.64
N ASP A 633 6.24 -11.95 13.94
CA ASP A 633 7.63 -11.64 13.58
C ASP A 633 7.80 -11.36 12.08
N SER A 634 6.96 -11.95 11.22
CA SER A 634 7.10 -11.93 9.77
C SER A 634 5.81 -12.30 9.03
N ALA A 635 5.85 -12.21 7.70
CA ALA A 635 4.74 -12.54 6.83
C ALA A 635 5.21 -13.29 5.58
N ILE A 636 4.42 -14.27 5.11
CA ILE A 636 4.71 -15.07 3.93
C ILE A 636 3.51 -15.15 2.97
N GLU A 637 3.75 -15.06 1.67
CA GLU A 637 2.68 -15.27 0.69
C GLU A 637 2.36 -16.76 0.56
N VAL A 638 1.10 -17.10 0.82
CA VAL A 638 0.54 -18.43 0.69
C VAL A 638 -0.29 -18.53 -0.58
N THR A 639 0.03 -19.51 -1.41
CA THR A 639 -0.74 -19.85 -2.62
C THR A 639 -1.56 -21.11 -2.39
N VAL A 640 -2.87 -21.00 -2.60
CA VAL A 640 -3.84 -22.10 -2.54
C VAL A 640 -4.28 -22.45 -3.96
N PHE A 641 -3.82 -23.61 -4.45
CA PHE A 641 -4.15 -24.10 -5.79
C PHE A 641 -5.60 -24.59 -5.89
N PRO A 642 -6.18 -24.67 -7.12
CA PRO A 642 -7.60 -24.95 -7.33
C PRO A 642 -8.16 -26.18 -6.60
N ARG A 643 -7.38 -27.26 -6.51
CA ARG A 643 -7.78 -28.48 -5.79
C ARG A 643 -8.03 -28.19 -4.31
N VAL A 644 -7.06 -27.56 -3.64
CA VAL A 644 -7.14 -27.22 -2.22
C VAL A 644 -8.19 -26.13 -1.98
N LEU A 645 -8.35 -25.19 -2.91
CA LEU A 645 -9.36 -24.14 -2.81
C LEU A 645 -10.78 -24.71 -2.88
N THR A 646 -11.02 -25.74 -3.70
CA THR A 646 -12.33 -26.40 -3.77
C THR A 646 -12.71 -27.05 -2.44
N GLU A 647 -11.73 -27.67 -1.76
CA GLU A 647 -11.95 -28.39 -0.50
C GLU A 647 -12.00 -27.44 0.71
N GLN A 648 -11.06 -26.49 0.81
CA GLN A 648 -10.81 -25.67 1.99
C GLN A 648 -11.22 -24.20 1.82
N GLY A 649 -11.73 -23.79 0.66
CA GLY A 649 -11.96 -22.37 0.33
C GLY A 649 -13.04 -21.67 1.14
N HIS A 650 -13.89 -22.42 1.88
CA HIS A 650 -14.85 -21.88 2.83
C HIS A 650 -14.19 -21.42 4.14
N LYS A 651 -12.98 -21.93 4.44
CA LYS A 651 -12.19 -21.57 5.62
C LYS A 651 -11.32 -20.33 5.41
N LEU A 652 -11.13 -19.92 4.16
CA LEU A 652 -10.31 -18.76 3.81
C LEU A 652 -11.15 -17.49 3.99
N ILE A 653 -11.01 -16.90 5.16
CA ILE A 653 -11.65 -15.65 5.57
C ILE A 653 -10.52 -14.76 6.08
N ASP A 654 -10.51 -13.49 5.66
CA ASP A 654 -9.57 -12.53 6.25
C ASP A 654 -9.77 -12.48 7.77
N ASP A 655 -8.67 -12.28 8.50
CA ASP A 655 -8.57 -12.24 9.96
C ASP A 655 -8.78 -13.59 10.68
N ALA A 656 -9.01 -14.68 9.95
CA ALA A 656 -9.01 -16.00 10.55
C ALA A 656 -7.59 -16.37 11.00
N ILE A 657 -7.47 -16.81 12.26
CA ILE A 657 -6.26 -17.46 12.77
C ILE A 657 -6.27 -18.88 12.22
N VAL A 658 -5.26 -19.23 11.43
CA VAL A 658 -5.18 -20.52 10.77
C VAL A 658 -3.83 -21.18 10.98
N THR A 659 -3.81 -22.50 10.89
CA THR A 659 -2.61 -23.25 10.51
C THR A 659 -2.69 -23.63 9.04
N VAL A 660 -1.57 -23.49 8.36
CA VAL A 660 -1.40 -23.83 6.95
C VAL A 660 -0.29 -24.87 6.87
N LYS A 661 -0.66 -26.09 6.46
CA LYS A 661 0.31 -27.13 6.13
C LYS A 661 0.61 -27.06 4.65
N GLY A 662 1.88 -27.03 4.30
CA GLY A 662 2.29 -26.80 2.93
C GLY A 662 3.77 -27.05 2.70
N ARG A 663 4.22 -26.73 1.49
CA ARG A 663 5.63 -26.77 1.13
C ARG A 663 6.17 -25.36 0.90
N ILE A 664 7.41 -25.16 1.33
CA ILE A 664 8.21 -24.02 0.91
C ILE A 664 8.42 -24.09 -0.60
N ASP A 665 8.24 -22.96 -1.28
CA ASP A 665 8.48 -22.77 -2.71
C ASP A 665 9.54 -21.68 -2.90
N ARG A 666 10.76 -22.11 -3.19
CA ARG A 666 11.94 -21.28 -3.47
C ARG A 666 12.33 -21.29 -4.95
N ARG A 667 11.37 -21.58 -5.86
CA ARG A 667 11.63 -21.57 -7.31
C ARG A 667 12.17 -20.24 -7.83
N ASP A 668 11.88 -19.15 -7.14
CA ASP A 668 12.63 -17.90 -7.26
C ASP A 668 13.62 -17.84 -6.07
N GLU A 669 14.92 -17.74 -6.33
CA GLU A 669 15.96 -17.47 -5.30
C GLU A 669 15.67 -16.20 -4.47
N VAL A 670 14.69 -15.42 -4.93
CA VAL A 670 14.37 -14.07 -4.52
C VAL A 670 13.03 -13.99 -3.76
N ARG A 671 12.18 -15.02 -3.82
CA ARG A 671 10.87 -15.03 -3.14
C ARG A 671 10.57 -16.40 -2.56
N ILE A 672 10.52 -16.48 -1.24
CA ILE A 672 10.07 -17.67 -0.53
C ILE A 672 8.55 -17.62 -0.47
N GLY A 673 7.90 -18.40 -1.33
CA GLY A 673 6.47 -18.63 -1.30
C GLY A 673 6.12 -19.84 -0.45
N PHE A 674 4.85 -19.98 -0.12
CA PHE A 674 4.33 -21.17 0.55
C PHE A 674 3.15 -21.75 -0.23
N MET A 675 3.24 -23.01 -0.63
CA MET A 675 2.13 -23.69 -1.32
C MET A 675 1.30 -24.44 -0.30
N ALA A 676 0.09 -23.95 -0.03
CA ALA A 676 -0.84 -24.60 0.89
C ALA A 676 -1.33 -25.94 0.33
N GLN A 677 -1.31 -26.96 1.19
CA GLN A 677 -1.92 -28.27 0.96
C GLN A 677 -3.14 -28.49 1.85
N ASP A 678 -3.09 -28.00 3.09
CA ASP A 678 -4.21 -28.04 4.04
C ASP A 678 -4.28 -26.73 4.83
N VAL A 679 -5.50 -26.31 5.18
CA VAL A 679 -5.76 -25.10 5.96
C VAL A 679 -6.78 -25.43 7.05
N GLN A 680 -6.45 -25.11 8.30
CA GLN A 680 -7.31 -25.32 9.45
C GLN A 680 -7.51 -24.01 10.21
N ILE A 681 -8.76 -23.66 10.48
CA ILE A 681 -9.08 -22.53 11.36
C ILE A 681 -8.83 -22.98 12.80
N LEU A 682 -8.15 -22.14 13.56
CA LEU A 682 -7.99 -22.31 14.99
C LEU A 682 -9.07 -21.50 15.71
N GLU A 683 -10.12 -22.20 16.15
CA GLU A 683 -11.14 -21.63 17.01
C GLU A 683 -10.82 -21.93 18.49
N GLY A 684 -11.19 -21.03 19.41
CA GLY A 684 -11.11 -21.29 20.85
C GLY A 684 -9.68 -21.41 21.41
N LEU A 685 -8.72 -20.62 20.91
CA LEU A 685 -7.33 -20.60 21.41
C LEU A 685 -7.17 -19.90 22.77
N ASP A 686 -8.24 -19.43 23.39
CA ASP A 686 -8.21 -18.88 24.74
C ASP A 686 -7.79 -19.97 25.74
N THR A 687 -6.55 -19.88 26.22
CA THR A 687 -6.00 -20.72 27.30
C THR A 687 -6.81 -20.63 28.60
N GLY A 688 -7.77 -19.70 28.70
CA GLY A 688 -8.70 -19.55 29.82
C GLY A 688 -9.77 -20.64 29.95
N SER A 689 -9.97 -21.49 28.93
CA SER A 689 -11.02 -22.52 28.96
C SER A 689 -10.55 -23.91 29.43
N ALA A 690 -9.23 -24.16 29.46
CA ALA A 690 -8.67 -25.42 29.91
C ALA A 690 -8.58 -25.49 31.45
N ALA A 691 -8.88 -26.66 32.03
CA ALA A 691 -8.82 -26.86 33.48
C ALA A 691 -7.40 -26.59 34.01
N PRO A 692 -7.19 -25.74 35.04
CA PRO A 692 -5.86 -25.41 35.50
C PRO A 692 -5.22 -26.55 36.31
N LEU A 693 -3.95 -26.86 36.07
CA LEU A 693 -3.16 -27.73 36.94
C LEU A 693 -2.68 -26.91 38.15
N ARG A 694 -3.10 -27.27 39.36
CA ARG A 694 -2.59 -26.63 40.58
C ARG A 694 -1.60 -27.54 41.31
N LEU A 695 -0.39 -27.05 41.52
CA LEU A 695 0.66 -27.75 42.24
C LEU A 695 0.84 -27.16 43.63
N ARG A 696 0.63 -27.95 44.69
CA ARG A 696 0.86 -27.55 46.07
C ARG A 696 2.20 -28.08 46.55
N VAL A 697 3.14 -27.17 46.76
CA VAL A 697 4.49 -27.52 47.23
C VAL A 697 4.78 -26.81 48.55
N PRO A 698 5.07 -27.54 49.65
CA PRO A 698 5.49 -26.94 50.91
C PRO A 698 6.77 -26.12 50.72
N ALA A 699 6.80 -24.89 51.25
CA ALA A 699 7.95 -23.99 51.14
C ALA A 699 9.26 -24.60 51.71
N THR A 700 9.16 -25.44 52.75
CA THR A 700 10.27 -26.18 53.34
C THR A 700 10.83 -27.30 52.46
N SER A 701 10.11 -27.68 51.41
CA SER A 701 10.45 -28.80 50.53
C SER A 701 10.93 -28.37 49.14
N LEU A 702 10.95 -27.06 48.85
CA LEU A 702 11.40 -26.45 47.60
C LEU A 702 12.93 -26.29 47.62
N THR A 703 13.63 -27.24 47.01
CA THR A 703 15.07 -27.17 46.73
C THR A 703 15.32 -26.87 45.26
N GLU A 704 16.50 -26.35 44.92
CA GLU A 704 16.89 -26.05 43.53
C GLU A 704 16.77 -27.29 42.61
N LEU A 705 17.15 -28.47 43.12
CA LEU A 705 16.98 -29.76 42.43
C LEU A 705 15.53 -30.06 42.10
N LYS A 706 14.60 -29.84 43.03
CA LYS A 706 13.16 -30.07 42.79
C LYS A 706 12.56 -29.05 41.84
N ILE A 707 13.00 -27.79 41.89
CA ILE A 707 12.58 -26.78 40.91
C ILE A 707 13.02 -27.20 39.50
N HIS A 708 14.26 -27.67 39.35
CA HIS A 708 14.77 -28.16 38.07
C HIS A 708 14.00 -29.38 37.57
N GLN A 709 13.63 -30.30 38.47
CA GLN A 709 12.82 -31.47 38.15
C GLN A 709 11.40 -31.10 37.72
N ILE A 710 10.71 -30.19 38.44
CA ILE A 710 9.39 -29.68 38.05
C ILE A 710 9.48 -29.02 36.67
N ARG A 711 10.47 -28.14 36.47
CA ARG A 711 10.70 -27.46 35.19
C ARG A 711 10.87 -28.45 34.04
N LYS A 712 11.60 -29.54 34.27
CA LYS A 712 11.84 -30.60 33.27
C LYS A 712 10.53 -31.32 32.93
N ILE A 713 9.80 -31.82 33.94
CA ILE A 713 8.55 -32.57 33.74
C ILE A 713 7.52 -31.71 33.00
N LEU A 714 7.33 -30.45 33.42
CA LEU A 714 6.36 -29.56 32.75
C LEU A 714 6.73 -29.30 31.27
N ARG A 715 8.02 -29.25 30.94
CA ARG A 715 8.48 -29.05 29.55
C ARG A 715 8.38 -30.32 28.68
N GLU A 716 8.45 -31.50 29.30
CA GLU A 716 8.34 -32.78 28.58
C GLU A 716 6.89 -33.13 28.20
N HIS A 717 5.89 -32.49 28.84
CA HIS A 717 4.46 -32.77 28.61
C HIS A 717 3.65 -31.51 28.28
N PRO A 718 3.95 -30.79 27.17
CA PRO A 718 3.25 -29.57 26.81
C PRO A 718 1.77 -29.82 26.48
N GLY A 719 0.89 -28.89 26.88
CA GLY A 719 -0.54 -28.91 26.58
C GLY A 719 -1.24 -27.62 26.97
N ASP A 720 -2.57 -27.62 27.02
CA ASP A 720 -3.36 -26.38 27.08
C ASP A 720 -3.70 -25.92 28.50
N SER A 721 -3.39 -26.73 29.52
CA SER A 721 -3.80 -26.45 30.90
C SER A 721 -2.78 -25.57 31.62
N PRO A 722 -3.16 -24.37 32.11
CA PRO A 722 -2.26 -23.46 32.81
C PRO A 722 -1.85 -24.02 34.18
N VAL A 723 -0.58 -23.82 34.55
CA VAL A 723 -0.01 -24.36 35.79
C VAL A 723 0.10 -23.27 36.87
N TYR A 724 -0.48 -23.55 38.04
CA TYR A 724 -0.44 -22.69 39.22
C TYR A 724 0.35 -23.36 40.34
N LEU A 725 1.45 -22.75 40.76
CA LEU A 725 2.27 -23.23 41.86
C LEU A 725 1.86 -22.53 43.17
N HIS A 726 1.26 -23.29 44.07
CA HIS A 726 0.93 -22.90 45.43
C HIS A 726 2.12 -23.18 46.36
N ILE A 727 2.79 -22.12 46.80
CA ILE A 727 3.94 -22.18 47.71
C ILE A 727 3.49 -21.75 49.12
N GLY A 728 3.54 -22.70 50.07
CA GLY A 728 3.17 -22.43 51.47
C GLY A 728 1.69 -22.07 51.67
N GLN A 729 1.38 -21.20 52.65
CA GLN A 729 0.01 -20.85 53.04
C GLN A 729 -0.55 -19.58 52.37
N GLY A 730 -0.02 -19.11 51.23
CA GLY A 730 -0.63 -17.94 50.58
C GLY A 730 -0.05 -17.41 49.28
N LYS A 731 1.09 -17.93 48.78
CA LYS A 731 1.63 -17.48 47.48
C LYS A 731 1.21 -18.42 46.36
N VAL A 732 0.50 -17.89 45.37
CA VAL A 732 0.13 -18.61 44.14
C VAL A 732 0.85 -17.95 42.98
N LEU A 733 1.69 -18.71 42.29
CA LEU A 733 2.39 -18.27 41.09
C LEU A 733 1.74 -18.94 39.89
N ARG A 734 1.18 -18.15 38.97
CA ARG A 734 0.89 -18.66 37.63
C ARG A 734 2.22 -18.75 36.88
N LEU A 735 2.57 -19.93 36.40
CA LEU A 735 3.76 -20.11 35.57
C LEU A 735 3.51 -19.55 34.17
N ALA A 736 4.57 -19.16 33.47
CA ALA A 736 4.49 -18.68 32.07
C ALA A 736 3.89 -19.75 31.16
N ASP A 737 3.29 -19.35 30.03
CA ASP A 737 2.54 -20.24 29.15
C ASP A 737 3.40 -21.32 28.47
N ASP A 738 4.72 -21.15 28.45
CA ASP A 738 5.73 -22.17 28.09
C ASP A 738 5.68 -23.41 29.01
N PHE A 739 4.99 -23.32 30.15
CA PHE A 739 4.83 -24.38 31.14
C PHE A 739 3.39 -24.91 31.22
N CYS A 740 2.48 -24.55 30.31
CA CYS A 740 1.18 -25.22 30.25
C CYS A 740 1.34 -26.67 29.77
N VAL A 741 0.49 -27.55 30.30
CA VAL A 741 0.70 -29.00 30.21
C VAL A 741 -0.55 -29.75 29.78
N ASP A 742 -0.35 -30.97 29.28
CA ASP A 742 -1.41 -31.94 29.05
C ASP A 742 -1.69 -32.67 30.38
N LEU A 743 -2.85 -32.40 30.99
CA LEU A 743 -3.23 -32.98 32.29
C LEU A 743 -3.20 -34.50 32.29
N ASP A 744 -3.63 -35.15 31.20
CA ASP A 744 -3.75 -36.60 31.15
C ASP A 744 -2.38 -37.28 31.15
N ARG A 745 -1.35 -36.58 30.64
CA ARG A 745 0.03 -37.10 30.55
C ARG A 745 0.89 -36.71 31.74
N VAL A 746 0.78 -35.47 32.20
CA VAL A 746 1.71 -34.90 33.18
C VAL A 746 1.41 -35.30 34.63
N VAL A 747 0.13 -35.56 34.95
CA VAL A 747 -0.31 -35.78 36.34
C VAL A 747 0.34 -37.01 36.97
N GLY A 748 0.55 -38.07 36.20
CA GLY A 748 1.22 -39.28 36.67
C GLY A 748 2.65 -39.03 37.12
N GLU A 749 3.44 -38.34 36.29
CA GLU A 749 4.84 -38.03 36.59
C GLU A 749 5.00 -37.01 37.72
N LEU A 750 4.12 -36.00 37.78
CA LEU A 750 4.13 -35.02 38.88
C LEU A 750 3.77 -35.66 40.22
N ARG A 751 2.82 -36.60 40.25
CA ARG A 751 2.48 -37.36 41.47
C ARG A 751 3.62 -38.26 41.92
N MET A 752 4.39 -38.84 40.99
CA MET A 752 5.59 -39.61 41.34
C MET A 752 6.72 -38.73 41.88
N ALA A 753 6.92 -37.55 41.29
CA ALA A 753 8.02 -36.65 41.66
C ALA A 753 7.76 -35.85 42.95
N LEU A 754 6.51 -35.46 43.20
CA LEU A 754 6.13 -34.53 44.28
C LEU A 754 5.23 -35.15 45.35
N GLY A 755 4.70 -36.35 45.11
CA GLY A 755 3.71 -37.01 45.96
C GLY A 755 2.27 -36.77 45.48
N HIS A 756 1.36 -37.67 45.87
CA HIS A 756 -0.03 -37.65 45.38
C HIS A 756 -0.77 -36.36 45.73
N ASP A 757 -0.56 -35.85 46.95
CA ASP A 757 -1.24 -34.65 47.48
C ASP A 757 -0.71 -33.33 46.92
N ALA A 758 0.38 -33.37 46.13
CA ALA A 758 0.96 -32.18 45.52
C ALA A 758 0.21 -31.74 44.26
N VAL A 759 -0.59 -32.61 43.64
CA VAL A 759 -1.37 -32.28 42.43
C VAL A 759 -2.84 -32.08 42.80
N VAL A 760 -3.34 -30.86 42.60
CA VAL A 760 -4.73 -30.46 42.80
C VAL A 760 -5.31 -30.13 41.41
N LEU A 761 -6.29 -30.90 40.97
CA LEU A 761 -7.01 -30.71 39.71
C LEU A 761 -8.33 -29.99 39.96
#